data_AF-A0A1G8EBM5-F1
#
_entry.id   AF-A0A1G8EBM5-F1
#
_cell.length_a   1.000
_cell.length_b   1.000
_cell.length_c   1.000
_cell.angle_alpha   90.00
_cell.angle_beta   90.00
_cell.angle_gamma   90.00
#
_symmetry.space_group_name_H-M   'P 1'
#
loop_
_entity.id
_entity.type
_entity.pdbx_description
1 polymer ?
#
loop_
_entity_poly.entity_id
_entity_poly.type
_entity_poly.pdbx_seq_one_letter_code
_entity_poly.pdbx_strand_id
1 'polypeptide(L)'
;MNYSKVNNIVGWICFLIATLTYVLTLEPSASFWDCGEFIASAFRMQVVHQPGAPLFLMIQRFFSIFAAGDLTKIAYWMNVGSAVSSGATILFLFWTITALAKKTILKAGEELTTGKLISIMGAGAVGALAYTFSDSFWFSAVESEVYAQSSLFTAIVFWAILKWEAHADEPRADRWLLFIAYIMGLSIGIHLLNLLTIPALAFVYYFKRTDKATTSGIIKTLIVGILILAVIQYGIIQYLVSFGAYFDLFFVNTLGMGFGTGVLFFAILLIGALVWAIRYSIKHQKKLLNLGLISTVLIIFGYASFSMIIIRAKADPNLNNSAPKDAFSFLSYLNREQYGDRPLAYGPNYNSERTGVTEGKTIWRKGKDKYEVAGKKTDYEYNNNTLLPRMYSDDSRHASFYKEWMHLDDSKHPNVVDNVGFLASYQIGYMYMRYFFWNFVGRQNDEQGQGSGFEGEWISGIKPFDSWLRGDQSHLPPSTVDNKAYNRFFFLPLIMGIIGALWHFKRNQKDAGVVALLFFFTGIAIVLYLNQKPLEPRERDYAYVGSFYAFAIWIGLGALGIKEWLFKKLTPTAGAIGATVIGLLAAPVIMAEQGWDDHDRSTKLVPHDIALDYLQSCAPNAILFTYGDNDTYPLWYIQEVENVRPDVRIVNLSLFDTDWYINGLRQKQNESAPLPITMKPEQYVQGERDVMPYDDYKIAGSVELKNVVDLLLSNDESDKVPMQDGTKSNFLPTKNLKITVDPQQVISTGTVPAADASKITTTMDWKFNKGYVTKGTLAMFDILAHNNWKRPIYFASTVPSEQYNGLDKYLYSEGLALRLMPLKADTTASEDRPEQLNTPVLYNNVMTKFKWGNMKTAKYLDPQSSDDTFIFTNLFSSLTNSLIKEGKIDEAKKVVDKYYAVMPDRFFGIRTVVVKFYMAENLYKLGETARANDILEKSGDYINKELNYLADISQSKGLTGSQNIQTGLYYLDRMIKTSKAAGQNKLSDKLQKIFNNLEGRLSVFFPQQGPQQ
;
A
#
# COMPACT_ATOMS: atom_id res chain seq x y z
N MET A 1 29.64 37.00 -12.56
CA MET A 1 28.96 36.28 -11.44
C MET A 1 29.46 34.84 -11.40
N ASN A 2 29.74 34.27 -10.22
CA ASN A 2 30.23 32.89 -10.11
C ASN A 2 29.07 31.88 -10.23
N TYR A 3 29.02 31.13 -11.34
CA TYR A 3 28.00 30.10 -11.60
C TYR A 3 27.83 29.14 -10.42
N SER A 4 28.93 28.55 -9.94
CA SER A 4 28.89 27.53 -8.90
C SER A 4 28.30 28.06 -7.61
N LYS A 5 28.63 29.30 -7.24
CA LYS A 5 28.06 29.95 -6.04
C LYS A 5 26.55 30.14 -6.18
N VAL A 6 26.08 30.69 -7.30
CA VAL A 6 24.65 30.95 -7.52
C VAL A 6 23.86 29.63 -7.63
N ASN A 7 24.38 28.67 -8.38
CA ASN A 7 23.78 27.34 -8.53
C ASN A 7 23.61 26.62 -7.19
N ASN A 8 24.61 26.70 -6.30
CA ASN A 8 24.50 26.07 -4.99
C ASN A 8 23.47 26.79 -4.11
N ILE A 9 23.45 28.13 -4.09
CA ILE A 9 22.49 28.91 -3.29
C ILE A 9 21.06 28.63 -3.74
N VAL A 10 20.77 28.71 -5.04
CA VAL A 10 19.41 28.50 -5.57
C VAL A 10 18.96 27.05 -5.34
N GLY A 11 19.86 26.08 -5.50
CA GLY A 11 19.57 24.68 -5.17
C GLY A 11 19.16 24.51 -3.70
N TRP A 12 19.92 25.08 -2.77
CA TRP A 12 19.59 25.04 -1.34
C TRP A 12 18.31 25.81 -1.00
N ILE A 13 17.97 26.87 -1.73
CA ILE A 13 16.66 27.53 -1.59
C ILE A 13 15.54 26.58 -2.02
N CYS A 14 15.68 25.86 -3.14
CA CYS A 14 14.70 24.86 -3.56
C CYS A 14 14.55 23.73 -2.53
N PHE A 15 15.67 23.25 -1.96
CA PHE A 15 15.69 22.30 -0.84
C PHE A 15 14.87 22.81 0.35
N LEU A 16 15.09 24.05 0.77
CA LEU A 16 14.41 24.63 1.92
C LEU A 16 12.92 24.83 1.66
N ILE A 17 12.54 25.29 0.47
CA ILE A 17 11.13 25.42 0.07
C ILE A 17 10.45 24.05 0.14
N ALA A 18 11.03 23.03 -0.52
CA ALA A 18 10.45 21.69 -0.54
C ALA A 18 10.36 21.07 0.86
N THR A 19 11.44 21.13 1.64
CA THR A 19 11.46 20.59 3.01
C THR A 19 10.42 21.29 3.88
N LEU A 20 10.32 22.62 3.80
CA LEU A 20 9.34 23.38 4.57
C LEU A 20 7.91 23.04 4.16
N THR A 21 7.62 22.95 2.86
CA THR A 21 6.32 22.49 2.35
C THR A 21 5.95 21.15 2.98
N TYR A 22 6.81 20.15 2.88
CA TYR A 22 6.53 18.81 3.40
C TYR A 22 6.39 18.80 4.92
N VAL A 23 7.20 19.56 5.66
CA VAL A 23 7.06 19.67 7.12
C VAL A 23 5.78 20.38 7.55
N LEU A 24 5.29 21.35 6.77
CA LEU A 24 4.05 22.05 7.06
C LEU A 24 2.81 21.19 6.80
N THR A 25 2.92 20.21 5.90
CA THR A 25 1.79 19.36 5.48
C THR A 25 1.90 17.92 5.98
N LEU A 26 2.95 17.54 6.71
CA LEU A 26 3.17 16.14 7.09
C LEU A 26 2.13 15.59 8.06
N GLU A 27 1.96 14.27 8.03
CA GLU A 27 1.09 13.61 9.00
C GLU A 27 1.73 13.67 10.40
N PRO A 28 1.02 14.13 11.44
CA PRO A 28 1.62 14.34 12.76
C PRO A 28 1.97 13.03 13.49
N SER A 29 1.43 11.90 13.06
CA SER A 29 1.68 10.57 13.62
C SER A 29 1.83 9.52 12.50
N ALA A 30 1.66 8.23 12.81
CA ALA A 30 1.70 7.15 11.82
C ALA A 30 0.51 7.24 10.85
N SER A 31 0.79 7.10 9.56
CA SER A 31 -0.18 6.98 8.46
C SER A 31 -0.67 5.53 8.32
N PHE A 32 -1.72 5.32 7.52
CA PHE A 32 -2.17 3.98 7.10
C PHE A 32 -1.12 3.24 6.25
N TRP A 33 -1.41 1.98 5.91
CA TRP A 33 -0.51 1.07 5.20
C TRP A 33 0.80 0.85 5.97
N ASP A 34 1.91 0.66 5.27
CA ASP A 34 3.17 0.17 5.82
C ASP A 34 3.84 1.12 6.84
N CYS A 35 3.41 2.38 6.91
CA CYS A 35 4.02 3.42 7.76
C CYS A 35 4.10 3.00 9.24
N GLY A 36 3.03 2.42 9.80
CA GLY A 36 3.00 1.99 11.20
C GLY A 36 4.05 0.91 11.50
N GLU A 37 4.21 -0.06 10.60
CA GLU A 37 5.20 -1.12 10.72
C GLU A 37 6.63 -0.58 10.56
N PHE A 38 6.86 0.30 9.57
CA PHE A 38 8.15 0.93 9.32
C PHE A 38 8.61 1.76 10.51
N ILE A 39 7.74 2.58 11.10
CA ILE A 39 8.06 3.40 12.28
C ILE A 39 8.34 2.51 13.49
N ALA A 40 7.48 1.51 13.77
CA ALA A 40 7.67 0.56 14.87
C ALA A 40 9.00 -0.20 14.75
N SER A 41 9.33 -0.64 13.54
CA SER A 41 10.53 -1.40 13.26
C SER A 41 11.77 -0.54 13.24
N ALA A 42 11.71 0.71 12.74
CA ALA A 42 12.84 1.63 12.82
C ALA A 42 13.14 1.98 14.28
N PHE A 43 12.12 2.26 15.09
CA PHE A 43 12.30 2.68 16.49
C PHE A 43 12.96 1.58 17.35
N ARG A 44 12.52 0.32 17.20
CA ARG A 44 13.06 -0.82 17.97
C ARG A 44 14.10 -1.66 17.20
N MET A 45 14.51 -1.23 16.01
CA MET A 45 15.37 -1.98 15.11
C MET A 45 14.84 -3.40 14.87
N GLN A 46 13.62 -3.54 14.37
CA GLN A 46 12.95 -4.82 14.12
C GLN A 46 13.01 -5.21 12.64
N VAL A 47 12.32 -6.29 12.25
CA VAL A 47 12.30 -6.79 10.87
C VAL A 47 10.93 -6.57 10.25
N VAL A 48 10.85 -5.68 9.26
CA VAL A 48 9.63 -5.39 8.47
C VAL A 48 9.37 -6.47 7.42
N HIS A 49 8.22 -6.40 6.76
CA HIS A 49 7.89 -7.25 5.62
C HIS A 49 8.96 -7.22 4.50
N GLN A 50 8.95 -8.24 3.62
CA GLN A 50 10.04 -8.43 2.68
C GLN A 50 10.07 -7.37 1.57
N PRO A 51 11.24 -6.85 1.17
CA PRO A 51 12.59 -7.34 1.52
C PRO A 51 13.29 -6.57 2.66
N GLY A 52 12.59 -5.84 3.54
CA GLY A 52 13.15 -5.42 4.84
C GLY A 52 13.74 -4.02 4.99
N ALA A 53 14.11 -3.35 3.90
CA ALA A 53 14.62 -1.97 3.89
C ALA A 53 15.55 -1.56 5.07
N PRO A 54 16.62 -2.33 5.38
CA PRO A 54 17.41 -2.15 6.60
C PRO A 54 18.11 -0.78 6.72
N LEU A 55 18.58 -0.21 5.62
CA LEU A 55 19.22 1.10 5.62
C LEU A 55 18.20 2.21 5.87
N PHE A 56 16.98 2.07 5.32
CA PHE A 56 15.88 2.99 5.62
C PHE A 56 15.57 2.98 7.12
N LEU A 57 15.46 1.80 7.74
CA LEU A 57 15.20 1.66 9.18
C LEU A 57 16.30 2.33 10.03
N MET A 58 17.58 2.14 9.67
CA MET A 58 18.70 2.79 10.37
C MET A 58 18.68 4.31 10.26
N ILE A 59 18.34 4.85 9.08
CA ILE A 59 18.22 6.30 8.88
C ILE A 59 17.04 6.86 9.67
N GLN A 60 15.87 6.21 9.63
CA GLN A 60 14.71 6.67 10.40
C GLN A 60 14.91 6.55 11.91
N ARG A 61 15.66 5.54 12.37
CA ARG A 61 16.07 5.44 13.77
C ARG A 61 16.86 6.68 14.22
N PHE A 62 17.72 7.24 13.38
CA PHE A 62 18.43 8.48 13.70
C PHE A 62 17.45 9.65 13.90
N PHE A 63 16.45 9.81 13.04
CA PHE A 63 15.46 10.87 13.19
C PHE A 63 14.62 10.74 14.47
N SER A 64 14.36 9.53 14.93
CA SER A 64 13.65 9.30 16.20
C SER A 64 14.34 9.93 17.43
N ILE A 65 15.65 10.17 17.37
CA ILE A 65 16.41 10.78 18.49
C ILE A 65 15.95 12.22 18.75
N PHE A 66 15.48 12.94 17.74
CA PHE A 66 15.00 14.32 17.88
C PHE A 66 13.69 14.45 18.67
N ALA A 67 13.00 13.34 18.92
CA ALA A 67 11.87 13.31 19.84
C ALA A 67 12.27 13.55 21.30
N ALA A 68 13.57 13.49 21.63
CA ALA A 68 14.12 13.82 22.95
C ALA A 68 13.45 13.07 24.13
N GLY A 69 13.02 11.82 23.88
CA GLY A 69 12.34 10.96 24.86
C GLY A 69 10.82 11.04 24.87
N ASP A 70 10.21 11.97 24.13
CA ASP A 70 8.75 12.04 23.96
C ASP A 70 8.28 11.03 22.91
N LEU A 71 7.73 9.91 23.36
CA LEU A 71 7.32 8.80 22.48
C LEU A 71 6.24 9.21 21.46
N THR A 72 5.38 10.17 21.80
CA THR A 72 4.31 10.64 20.90
C THR A 72 4.82 11.48 19.72
N LYS A 73 6.10 11.89 19.75
CA LYS A 73 6.75 12.66 18.67
C LYS A 73 7.67 11.83 17.79
N ILE A 74 7.79 10.52 18.05
CA ILE A 74 8.68 9.65 17.28
C ILE A 74 8.24 9.60 15.81
N ALA A 75 6.95 9.34 15.55
CA ALA A 75 6.40 9.32 14.20
C ALA A 75 6.59 10.66 13.47
N TYR A 76 6.27 11.78 14.14
CA TYR A 76 6.49 13.13 13.60
C TYR A 76 7.93 13.32 13.09
N TRP A 77 8.94 13.00 13.92
CA TRP A 77 10.33 13.21 13.52
C TRP A 77 10.80 12.25 12.43
N MET A 78 10.29 11.02 12.37
CA MET A 78 10.56 10.13 11.24
C MET A 78 9.91 10.63 9.94
N ASN A 79 8.70 11.19 10.02
CA ASN A 79 8.05 11.86 8.88
C ASN A 79 8.86 13.09 8.43
N VAL A 80 9.46 13.85 9.37
CA VAL A 80 10.45 14.90 9.04
C VAL A 80 11.66 14.31 8.32
N GLY A 81 12.11 13.10 8.67
CA GLY A 81 13.17 12.37 7.97
C GLY A 81 12.85 12.08 6.50
N SER A 82 11.60 11.69 6.22
CA SER A 82 11.09 11.58 4.84
C SER A 82 11.05 12.93 4.14
N ALA A 83 10.51 13.98 4.79
CA ALA A 83 10.43 15.33 4.24
C ALA A 83 11.81 15.90 3.87
N VAL A 84 12.83 15.70 4.72
CA VAL A 84 14.21 16.13 4.45
C VAL A 84 14.82 15.34 3.30
N SER A 85 14.56 14.03 3.21
CA SER A 85 15.03 13.18 2.11
C SER A 85 14.41 13.60 0.77
N SER A 86 13.11 13.91 0.77
CA SER A 86 12.40 14.44 -0.39
C SER A 86 12.90 15.85 -0.76
N GLY A 87 13.12 16.73 0.20
CA GLY A 87 13.75 18.03 -0.06
C GLY A 87 15.14 17.90 -0.69
N ALA A 88 15.95 16.94 -0.23
CA ALA A 88 17.24 16.63 -0.85
C ALA A 88 17.09 16.07 -2.27
N THR A 89 16.02 15.32 -2.57
CA THR A 89 15.70 14.90 -3.94
C THR A 89 15.52 16.12 -4.84
N ILE A 90 14.80 17.15 -4.38
CA ILE A 90 14.60 18.41 -5.12
C ILE A 90 15.92 19.16 -5.35
N LEU A 91 16.83 19.14 -4.38
CA LEU A 91 18.17 19.71 -4.53
C LEU A 91 18.95 19.05 -5.69
N PHE A 92 18.99 17.72 -5.73
CA PHE A 92 19.69 16.98 -6.76
C PHE A 92 18.99 17.05 -8.12
N LEU A 93 17.65 17.13 -8.15
CA LEU A 93 16.89 17.41 -9.36
C LEU A 93 17.24 18.79 -9.93
N PHE A 94 17.26 19.83 -9.08
CA PHE A 94 17.68 21.16 -9.49
C PHE A 94 19.08 21.12 -10.12
N TRP A 95 20.06 20.49 -9.49
CA TRP A 95 21.41 20.39 -10.05
C TRP A 95 21.50 19.54 -11.32
N THR A 96 20.67 18.51 -11.45
CA THR A 96 20.53 17.74 -12.69
C THR A 96 20.05 18.64 -13.83
N ILE A 97 18.98 19.41 -13.59
CA ILE A 97 18.41 20.30 -14.61
C ILE A 97 19.38 21.41 -14.98
N THR A 98 20.04 22.04 -14.01
CA THR A 98 21.00 23.12 -14.32
C THR A 98 22.24 22.59 -15.05
N ALA A 99 22.69 21.37 -14.74
CA ALA A 99 23.78 20.72 -15.47
C ALA A 99 23.41 20.49 -16.95
N LEU A 100 22.22 19.92 -17.22
CA LEU A 100 21.72 19.69 -18.58
C LEU A 100 21.45 20.99 -19.33
N ALA A 101 20.83 21.98 -18.68
CA ALA A 101 20.57 23.29 -19.25
C ALA A 101 21.87 24.00 -19.63
N LYS A 102 22.86 24.04 -18.73
CA LYS A 102 24.17 24.63 -18.98
C LYS A 102 24.87 23.94 -20.15
N LYS A 103 24.93 22.61 -20.14
CA LYS A 103 25.54 21.80 -21.21
C LYS A 103 24.91 22.08 -22.58
N THR A 104 23.60 22.33 -22.61
CA THR A 104 22.86 22.54 -23.86
C THR A 104 23.02 23.96 -24.42
N ILE A 105 23.08 25.01 -23.58
CA ILE A 105 23.08 26.41 -24.05
C ILE A 105 24.44 27.12 -24.00
N LEU A 106 25.42 26.58 -23.28
CA LEU A 106 26.74 27.16 -23.14
C LEU A 106 27.78 26.30 -23.86
N LYS A 107 28.43 26.87 -24.87
CA LYS A 107 29.49 26.16 -25.61
C LYS A 107 30.80 26.13 -24.82
N ALA A 108 31.66 25.16 -25.11
CA ALA A 108 33.00 25.10 -24.51
C ALA A 108 33.79 26.38 -24.82
N GLY A 109 34.40 26.98 -23.80
CA GLY A 109 35.15 28.24 -23.91
C GLY A 109 34.29 29.51 -23.97
N GLU A 110 32.96 29.40 -23.97
CA GLU A 110 32.07 30.56 -23.97
C GLU A 110 31.91 31.16 -22.57
N GLU A 111 32.01 32.48 -22.44
CA GLU A 111 31.76 33.17 -21.18
C GLU A 111 30.28 33.13 -20.78
N LEU A 112 30.04 32.92 -19.49
CA LEU A 112 28.68 32.88 -18.95
C LEU A 112 28.13 34.29 -18.73
N THR A 113 27.22 34.70 -19.63
CA THR A 113 26.48 35.95 -19.49
C THR A 113 25.40 35.87 -18.41
N THR A 114 24.99 37.03 -17.86
CA THR A 114 23.92 37.12 -16.86
C THR A 114 22.60 36.53 -17.36
N GLY A 115 22.22 36.80 -18.61
CA GLY A 115 21.00 36.24 -19.20
C GLY A 115 21.03 34.71 -19.32
N LYS A 116 22.19 34.10 -19.62
CA LYS A 116 22.33 32.63 -19.61
C LYS A 116 22.31 32.07 -18.19
N LEU A 117 22.96 32.73 -17.24
CA LEU A 117 22.92 32.32 -15.83
C LEU A 117 21.48 32.28 -15.31
N ILE A 118 20.72 33.35 -15.51
CA ILE A 118 19.30 33.42 -15.09
C ILE A 118 18.49 32.32 -15.77
N SER A 119 18.68 32.09 -17.07
CA SER A 119 17.98 31.01 -17.78
C SER A 119 18.28 29.62 -17.22
N ILE A 120 19.54 29.33 -16.87
CA ILE A 120 19.91 28.04 -16.29
C ILE A 120 19.28 27.88 -14.90
N MET A 121 19.39 28.91 -14.03
CA MET A 121 18.78 28.86 -12.69
C MET A 121 17.26 28.76 -12.75
N GLY A 122 16.64 29.50 -13.67
CA GLY A 122 15.20 29.49 -13.89
C GLY A 122 14.69 28.13 -14.37
N ALA A 123 15.37 27.50 -15.33
CA ALA A 123 15.06 26.14 -15.75
C ALA A 123 15.14 25.14 -14.57
N GLY A 124 16.21 25.23 -13.78
CA GLY A 124 16.37 24.42 -12.58
C GLY A 124 15.22 24.60 -11.57
N ALA A 125 14.89 25.85 -11.23
CA ALA A 125 13.87 26.16 -10.25
C ALA A 125 12.46 25.74 -10.71
N VAL A 126 12.12 25.99 -11.98
CA VAL A 126 10.82 25.62 -12.56
C VAL A 126 10.59 24.12 -12.49
N GLY A 127 11.54 23.31 -12.98
CA GLY A 127 11.38 21.85 -12.99
C GLY A 127 11.45 21.23 -11.59
N ALA A 128 12.40 21.66 -10.76
CA ALA A 128 12.56 21.10 -9.42
C ALA A 128 11.36 21.41 -8.51
N LEU A 129 10.84 22.64 -8.56
CA LEU A 129 9.65 23.00 -7.79
C LEU A 129 8.38 22.39 -8.40
N ALA A 130 8.28 22.18 -9.72
CA ALA A 130 7.14 21.47 -10.29
C ALA A 130 7.05 20.03 -9.74
N TYR A 131 8.18 19.34 -9.61
CA TYR A 131 8.21 18.02 -8.96
C TYR A 131 7.94 18.10 -7.46
N THR A 132 8.30 19.22 -6.80
CA THR A 132 8.00 19.41 -5.37
C THR A 132 6.51 19.29 -5.08
N PHE A 133 5.68 19.84 -5.98
CA PHE A 133 4.23 19.92 -5.85
C PHE A 133 3.50 18.92 -6.76
N SER A 134 4.18 17.87 -7.24
CA SER A 134 3.50 16.80 -7.99
C SER A 134 2.86 15.81 -7.01
N ASP A 135 1.56 15.58 -7.16
CA ASP A 135 0.66 14.78 -6.30
C ASP A 135 1.33 13.53 -5.71
N SER A 136 1.72 12.57 -6.55
CA SER A 136 2.27 11.28 -6.08
C SER A 136 3.59 11.42 -5.31
N PHE A 137 4.43 12.40 -5.65
CA PHE A 137 5.69 12.64 -4.92
C PHE A 137 5.45 13.34 -3.58
N TRP A 138 4.53 14.31 -3.54
CA TRP A 138 4.18 15.02 -2.32
C TRP A 138 3.52 14.09 -1.31
N PHE A 139 2.59 13.22 -1.75
CA PHE A 139 1.98 12.18 -0.91
C PHE A 139 3.04 11.34 -0.18
N SER A 140 4.06 10.82 -0.89
CA SER A 140 5.11 10.02 -0.26
C SER A 140 6.13 10.83 0.55
N ALA A 141 6.21 12.15 0.35
CA ALA A 141 7.17 13.01 1.06
C ALA A 141 6.74 13.33 2.51
N VAL A 142 5.46 13.12 2.84
CA VAL A 142 4.85 13.50 4.12
C VAL A 142 4.67 12.36 5.12
N GLU A 143 5.13 11.15 4.78
CA GLU A 143 4.95 9.93 5.57
C GLU A 143 6.23 9.05 5.60
N SER A 144 6.36 8.21 6.62
CA SER A 144 7.55 7.37 6.87
C SER A 144 7.53 6.09 6.05
N GLU A 145 7.65 6.22 4.73
CA GLU A 145 7.73 5.10 3.79
C GLU A 145 9.03 5.15 2.95
N VAL A 146 9.41 4.02 2.35
CA VAL A 146 10.71 3.84 1.65
C VAL A 146 10.89 4.75 0.42
N TYR A 147 9.79 5.29 -0.13
CA TYR A 147 9.81 5.99 -1.41
C TYR A 147 10.51 7.36 -1.36
N ALA A 148 10.42 8.10 -0.25
CA ALA A 148 11.13 9.38 -0.09
C ALA A 148 12.65 9.20 -0.21
N GLN A 149 13.21 8.20 0.46
CA GLN A 149 14.64 7.90 0.39
C GLN A 149 15.02 7.21 -0.94
N SER A 150 14.15 6.37 -1.50
CA SER A 150 14.37 5.77 -2.83
C SER A 150 14.54 6.83 -3.93
N SER A 151 13.70 7.86 -3.91
CA SER A 151 13.78 9.01 -4.82
C SER A 151 15.07 9.81 -4.64
N LEU A 152 15.52 10.01 -3.39
CA LEU A 152 16.80 10.67 -3.10
C LEU A 152 17.98 9.94 -3.73
N PHE A 153 18.05 8.62 -3.55
CA PHE A 153 19.15 7.82 -4.10
C PHE A 153 19.16 7.83 -5.63
N THR A 154 17.96 7.78 -6.24
CA THR A 154 17.77 7.93 -7.69
C THR A 154 18.30 9.29 -8.17
N ALA A 155 17.96 10.38 -7.48
CA ALA A 155 18.41 11.72 -7.81
C ALA A 155 19.93 11.90 -7.64
N ILE A 156 20.52 11.36 -6.57
CA ILE A 156 21.98 11.37 -6.33
C ILE A 156 22.72 10.66 -7.45
N VAL A 157 22.28 9.45 -7.81
CA VAL A 157 22.93 8.62 -8.85
C VAL A 157 22.88 9.30 -10.21
N PHE A 158 21.71 9.82 -10.59
CA PHE A 158 21.56 10.49 -11.88
C PHE A 158 22.32 11.83 -11.94
N TRP A 159 22.35 12.60 -10.85
CA TRP A 159 23.21 13.78 -10.77
C TRP A 159 24.70 13.41 -10.82
N ALA A 160 25.12 12.35 -10.13
CA ALA A 160 26.51 11.92 -10.06
C ALA A 160 27.06 11.48 -11.42
N ILE A 161 26.24 10.87 -12.29
CA ILE A 161 26.71 10.48 -13.63
C ILE A 161 26.92 11.71 -14.53
N LEU A 162 26.10 12.75 -14.40
CA LEU A 162 26.33 14.03 -15.09
C LEU A 162 27.56 14.74 -14.53
N LYS A 163 27.81 14.61 -13.23
CA LYS A 163 29.03 15.12 -12.59
C LYS A 163 30.27 14.38 -13.09
N TRP A 164 30.22 13.06 -13.22
CA TRP A 164 31.27 12.25 -13.85
C TRP A 164 31.51 12.73 -15.29
N GLU A 165 30.45 12.84 -16.09
CA GLU A 165 30.54 13.24 -17.49
C GLU A 165 31.28 14.57 -17.66
N ALA A 166 30.94 15.56 -16.84
CA ALA A 166 31.54 16.89 -16.87
C ALA A 166 33.06 16.90 -16.56
N HIS A 167 33.56 15.88 -15.85
CA HIS A 167 34.97 15.78 -15.45
C HIS A 167 35.65 14.55 -16.07
N ALA A 168 35.03 13.83 -17.02
CA ALA A 168 35.45 12.48 -17.39
C ALA A 168 36.88 12.37 -17.98
N ASP A 169 37.44 13.50 -18.41
CA ASP A 169 38.78 13.62 -18.98
C ASP A 169 39.83 14.07 -17.93
N GLU A 170 39.40 14.39 -16.72
CA GLU A 170 40.28 14.74 -15.61
C GLU A 170 40.88 13.49 -14.93
N PRO A 171 42.10 13.59 -14.36
CA PRO A 171 42.65 12.52 -13.53
C PRO A 171 41.70 12.15 -12.39
N ARG A 172 41.49 10.84 -12.18
CA ARG A 172 40.63 10.28 -11.12
C ARG A 172 39.12 10.56 -11.28
N ALA A 173 38.65 11.01 -12.45
CA ALA A 173 37.23 11.22 -12.69
C ALA A 173 36.35 9.99 -12.41
N ASP A 174 36.85 8.79 -12.72
CA ASP A 174 36.13 7.52 -12.55
C ASP A 174 35.77 7.21 -11.08
N ARG A 175 36.28 7.98 -10.09
CA ARG A 175 35.80 7.93 -8.70
C ARG A 175 34.30 8.19 -8.57
N TRP A 176 33.71 8.96 -9.49
CA TRP A 176 32.26 9.20 -9.52
C TRP A 176 31.49 7.95 -9.94
N LEU A 177 32.04 7.12 -10.85
CA LEU A 177 31.44 5.83 -11.20
C LEU A 177 31.50 4.86 -10.01
N LEU A 178 32.59 4.88 -9.25
CA LEU A 178 32.72 4.12 -8.00
C LEU A 178 31.74 4.62 -6.93
N PHE A 179 31.57 5.93 -6.80
CA PHE A 179 30.56 6.53 -5.92
C PHE A 179 29.15 6.09 -6.31
N ILE A 180 28.81 6.13 -7.59
CA ILE A 180 27.53 5.61 -8.10
C ILE A 180 27.34 4.15 -7.72
N ALA A 181 28.34 3.29 -7.93
CA ALA A 181 28.26 1.87 -7.57
C ALA A 181 28.02 1.68 -6.07
N TYR A 182 28.66 2.47 -5.21
CA TYR A 182 28.43 2.43 -3.77
C TYR A 182 27.01 2.86 -3.39
N ILE A 183 26.52 3.98 -3.95
CA ILE A 183 25.14 4.47 -3.72
C ILE A 183 24.11 3.46 -4.25
N MET A 184 24.37 2.80 -5.38
CA MET A 184 23.54 1.70 -5.87
C MET A 184 23.47 0.54 -4.87
N GLY A 185 24.61 0.13 -4.32
CA GLY A 185 24.68 -0.90 -3.28
C GLY A 185 23.86 -0.54 -2.04
N LEU A 186 24.02 0.69 -1.54
CA LEU A 186 23.26 1.20 -0.39
C LEU A 186 21.75 1.27 -0.68
N SER A 187 21.38 1.67 -1.90
CA SER A 187 19.96 1.79 -2.28
C SER A 187 19.21 0.46 -2.20
N ILE A 188 19.89 -0.68 -2.38
CA ILE A 188 19.26 -2.00 -2.22
C ILE A 188 18.73 -2.17 -0.79
N GLY A 189 19.42 -1.59 0.20
CA GLY A 189 19.00 -1.55 1.60
C GLY A 189 17.85 -0.57 1.90
N ILE A 190 17.37 0.16 0.90
CA ILE A 190 16.22 1.07 0.99
C ILE A 190 15.10 0.54 0.08
N HIS A 191 15.34 0.52 -1.23
CA HIS A 191 14.41 0.04 -2.25
C HIS A 191 15.12 -0.26 -3.58
N LEU A 192 14.60 -1.23 -4.35
CA LEU A 192 15.21 -1.68 -5.62
C LEU A 192 15.03 -0.73 -6.81
N LEU A 193 14.19 0.31 -6.70
CA LEU A 193 13.80 1.18 -7.81
C LEU A 193 14.98 1.93 -8.43
N ASN A 194 15.97 2.30 -7.63
CA ASN A 194 17.16 3.00 -8.11
C ASN A 194 17.91 2.22 -9.19
N LEU A 195 17.87 0.88 -9.17
CA LEU A 195 18.50 0.01 -10.17
C LEU A 195 18.03 0.32 -11.60
N LEU A 196 16.80 0.81 -11.76
CA LEU A 196 16.20 1.14 -13.05
C LEU A 196 16.89 2.33 -13.75
N THR A 197 17.76 3.07 -13.06
CA THR A 197 18.58 4.13 -13.66
C THR A 197 19.75 3.60 -14.50
N ILE A 198 20.18 2.35 -14.26
CA ILE A 198 21.39 1.76 -14.86
C ILE A 198 21.42 1.87 -16.39
N PRO A 199 20.34 1.53 -17.13
CA PRO A 199 20.35 1.66 -18.59
C PRO A 199 20.62 3.11 -19.04
N ALA A 200 20.01 4.10 -18.41
CA ALA A 200 20.23 5.52 -18.75
C ALA A 200 21.69 5.94 -18.46
N LEU A 201 22.25 5.51 -17.33
CA LEU A 201 23.64 5.77 -16.95
C LEU A 201 24.65 5.17 -17.94
N ALA A 202 24.39 3.95 -18.44
CA ALA A 202 25.23 3.32 -19.45
C ALA A 202 25.31 4.16 -20.74
N PHE A 203 24.21 4.80 -21.12
CA PHE A 203 24.18 5.71 -22.27
C PHE A 203 24.97 7.00 -22.05
N VAL A 204 24.94 7.59 -20.84
CA VAL A 204 25.82 8.74 -20.53
C VAL A 204 27.29 8.34 -20.68
N TYR A 205 27.67 7.17 -20.17
CA TYR A 205 29.03 6.65 -20.33
C TYR A 205 29.41 6.46 -21.80
N TYR A 206 28.56 5.78 -22.56
CA TYR A 206 28.79 5.51 -23.99
C TYR A 206 28.92 6.80 -24.80
N PHE A 207 28.01 7.75 -24.63
CA PHE A 207 28.02 9.01 -25.38
C PHE A 207 29.21 9.90 -25.04
N LYS A 208 29.75 9.82 -23.81
CA LYS A 208 30.95 10.57 -23.41
C LYS A 208 32.25 9.93 -23.87
N ARG A 209 32.32 8.59 -23.92
CA ARG A 209 33.55 7.85 -24.27
C ARG A 209 33.65 7.48 -25.76
N THR A 210 32.61 7.71 -26.56
CA THR A 210 32.62 7.43 -28.00
C THR A 210 32.61 8.72 -28.82
N ASP A 211 33.48 8.83 -29.82
CA ASP A 211 33.55 10.00 -30.70
C ASP A 211 32.34 10.06 -31.65
N LYS A 212 31.87 8.90 -32.12
CA LYS A 212 30.72 8.77 -33.02
C LYS A 212 29.76 7.68 -32.54
N ALA A 213 28.55 8.09 -32.19
CA ALA A 213 27.50 7.15 -31.81
C ALA A 213 26.95 6.46 -33.08
N THR A 214 26.90 5.12 -33.08
CA THR A 214 26.30 4.32 -34.15
C THR A 214 25.06 3.57 -33.65
N THR A 215 24.16 3.17 -34.54
CA THR A 215 22.98 2.35 -34.21
C THR A 215 23.37 1.04 -33.52
N SER A 216 24.41 0.36 -34.03
CA SER A 216 24.93 -0.86 -33.40
C SER A 216 25.47 -0.60 -31.99
N GLY A 217 26.19 0.51 -31.78
CA GLY A 217 26.69 0.86 -30.45
C GLY A 217 25.56 1.25 -29.48
N ILE A 218 24.49 1.89 -29.95
CA ILE A 218 23.28 2.17 -29.17
C ILE A 218 22.62 0.86 -28.71
N ILE A 219 22.36 -0.07 -29.64
CA ILE A 219 21.75 -1.37 -29.31
C ILE A 219 22.63 -2.15 -28.32
N LYS A 220 23.95 -2.22 -28.57
CA LYS A 220 24.90 -2.86 -27.66
C LYS A 220 24.88 -2.22 -26.27
N THR A 221 24.83 -0.90 -26.17
CA THR A 221 24.79 -0.18 -24.89
C THR A 221 23.52 -0.49 -24.12
N LEU A 222 22.36 -0.55 -24.80
CA LEU A 222 21.10 -0.95 -24.18
C LEU A 222 21.16 -2.38 -23.63
N ILE A 223 21.65 -3.33 -24.45
CA ILE A 223 21.82 -4.73 -24.03
C ILE A 223 22.77 -4.81 -22.83
N VAL A 224 23.92 -4.13 -22.87
CA VAL A 224 24.87 -4.10 -21.75
C VAL A 224 24.26 -3.48 -20.50
N GLY A 225 23.49 -2.38 -20.62
CA GLY A 225 22.80 -1.77 -19.49
C GLY A 225 21.78 -2.72 -18.83
N ILE A 226 20.97 -3.42 -19.65
CA ILE A 226 20.03 -4.43 -19.18
C ILE A 226 20.76 -5.62 -18.54
N LEU A 227 21.88 -6.06 -19.12
CA LEU A 227 22.70 -7.12 -18.55
C LEU A 227 23.32 -6.71 -17.21
N ILE A 228 23.80 -5.48 -17.05
CA ILE A 228 24.31 -4.97 -15.76
C ILE A 228 23.19 -4.96 -14.73
N LEU A 229 22.00 -4.45 -15.10
CA LEU A 229 20.81 -4.48 -14.25
C LEU A 229 20.47 -5.92 -13.82
N ALA A 230 20.43 -6.87 -14.76
CA ALA A 230 20.14 -8.27 -14.48
C ALA A 230 21.22 -8.94 -13.60
N VAL A 231 22.50 -8.63 -13.82
CA VAL A 231 23.62 -9.13 -13.00
C VAL A 231 23.52 -8.61 -11.57
N ILE A 232 23.15 -7.34 -11.37
CA ILE A 232 22.95 -6.81 -10.02
C ILE A 232 21.71 -7.44 -9.37
N GLN A 233 20.57 -7.42 -10.08
CA GLN A 233 19.29 -7.93 -9.57
C GLN A 233 19.32 -9.41 -9.23
N TYR A 234 19.79 -10.26 -10.15
CA TYR A 234 19.78 -11.71 -9.98
C TYR A 234 21.13 -12.22 -9.48
N GLY A 235 22.24 -11.74 -10.05
CA GLY A 235 23.58 -12.21 -9.68
C GLY A 235 24.02 -11.80 -8.28
N ILE A 236 23.89 -10.51 -7.93
CA ILE A 236 24.36 -9.99 -6.64
C ILE A 236 23.31 -10.14 -5.54
N ILE A 237 22.06 -9.75 -5.77
CA ILE A 237 21.05 -9.73 -4.68
C ILE A 237 20.56 -11.16 -4.38
N GLN A 238 20.22 -11.96 -5.39
CA GLN A 238 19.63 -13.28 -5.19
C GLN A 238 20.67 -14.40 -5.18
N TYR A 239 21.46 -14.54 -6.25
CA TYR A 239 22.34 -15.68 -6.44
C TYR A 239 23.55 -15.67 -5.51
N LEU A 240 24.08 -14.51 -5.11
CA LEU A 240 25.14 -14.46 -4.09
C LEU A 240 24.69 -15.11 -2.78
N VAL A 241 23.47 -14.80 -2.33
CA VAL A 241 22.88 -15.39 -1.12
C VAL A 241 22.52 -16.85 -1.36
N SER A 242 21.97 -17.18 -2.53
CA SER A 242 21.67 -18.56 -2.92
C SER A 242 22.92 -19.43 -2.89
N PHE A 243 24.03 -19.00 -3.49
CA PHE A 243 25.29 -19.74 -3.45
C PHE A 243 25.75 -19.93 -2.00
N GLY A 244 25.71 -18.87 -1.18
CA GLY A 244 25.99 -18.99 0.26
C GLY A 244 25.14 -20.07 0.94
N ALA A 245 23.82 -20.09 0.69
CA ALA A 245 22.90 -21.08 1.26
C ALA A 245 23.20 -22.52 0.82
N TYR A 246 23.51 -22.75 -0.46
CA TYR A 246 23.86 -24.08 -0.95
C TYR A 246 25.27 -24.54 -0.54
N PHE A 247 26.22 -23.63 -0.36
CA PHE A 247 27.48 -23.95 0.29
C PHE A 247 27.23 -24.37 1.75
N ASP A 248 26.36 -23.66 2.47
CA ASP A 248 25.99 -24.04 3.84
C ASP A 248 25.31 -25.41 3.89
N LEU A 249 24.40 -25.67 2.96
CA LEU A 249 23.76 -26.97 2.80
C LEU A 249 24.78 -28.10 2.64
N PHE A 250 25.77 -27.93 1.76
CA PHE A 250 26.82 -28.93 1.54
C PHE A 250 27.66 -29.15 2.81
N PHE A 251 28.10 -28.09 3.47
CA PHE A 251 28.92 -28.18 4.67
C PHE A 251 28.18 -28.83 5.84
N VAL A 252 26.91 -28.49 6.04
CA VAL A 252 26.10 -29.03 7.13
C VAL A 252 25.66 -30.46 6.83
N ASN A 253 25.01 -30.69 5.69
CA ASN A 253 24.38 -31.98 5.41
C ASN A 253 25.36 -33.04 4.89
N THR A 254 26.45 -32.65 4.21
CA THR A 254 27.42 -33.60 3.63
C THR A 254 28.69 -33.70 4.47
N LEU A 255 29.22 -32.59 4.99
CA LEU A 255 30.46 -32.61 5.79
C LEU A 255 30.22 -32.70 7.31
N GLY A 256 28.97 -32.60 7.78
CA GLY A 256 28.62 -32.71 9.20
C GLY A 256 29.08 -31.51 10.05
N MET A 257 29.29 -30.35 9.43
CA MET A 257 29.71 -29.12 10.13
C MET A 257 28.51 -28.32 10.66
N GLY A 258 28.77 -27.33 11.51
CA GLY A 258 27.72 -26.46 12.04
C GLY A 258 27.14 -25.47 11.02
N PHE A 259 25.90 -25.04 11.23
CA PHE A 259 25.23 -24.02 10.40
C PHE A 259 26.06 -22.72 10.28
N GLY A 260 26.09 -22.15 9.09
CA GLY A 260 26.83 -20.93 8.75
C GLY A 260 28.29 -21.14 8.34
N THR A 261 28.86 -22.34 8.53
CA THR A 261 30.25 -22.63 8.16
C THR A 261 30.48 -22.60 6.65
N GLY A 262 29.51 -23.10 5.86
CA GLY A 262 29.60 -23.04 4.40
C GLY A 262 29.40 -21.61 3.87
N VAL A 263 28.51 -20.82 4.49
CA VAL A 263 28.38 -19.38 4.17
C VAL A 263 29.71 -18.65 4.40
N LEU A 264 30.37 -18.90 5.55
CA LEU A 264 31.65 -18.28 5.88
C LEU A 264 32.75 -18.68 4.90
N PHE A 265 32.84 -19.97 4.55
CA PHE A 265 33.78 -20.46 3.56
C PHE A 265 33.56 -19.80 2.19
N PHE A 266 32.31 -19.73 1.73
CA PHE A 266 31.95 -19.06 0.48
C PHE A 266 32.33 -17.57 0.50
N ALA A 267 32.11 -16.87 1.62
CA ALA A 267 32.50 -15.47 1.77
C ALA A 267 34.02 -15.28 1.67
N ILE A 268 34.82 -16.13 2.33
CA ILE A 268 36.29 -16.10 2.25
C ILE A 268 36.76 -16.38 0.81
N LEU A 269 36.18 -17.37 0.15
CA LEU A 269 36.48 -17.72 -1.25
C LEU A 269 36.18 -16.53 -2.17
N LEU A 270 35.01 -15.90 -2.02
CA LEU A 270 34.59 -14.76 -2.81
C LEU A 270 35.52 -13.55 -2.61
N ILE A 271 35.83 -13.22 -1.34
CA ILE A 271 36.77 -12.13 -1.01
C ILE A 271 38.16 -12.44 -1.60
N GLY A 272 38.67 -13.65 -1.43
CA GLY A 272 39.95 -14.08 -1.98
C GLY A 272 39.99 -13.97 -3.51
N ALA A 273 38.93 -14.41 -4.19
CA ALA A 273 38.79 -14.34 -5.63
C ALA A 273 38.73 -12.89 -6.13
N LEU A 274 37.95 -12.01 -5.47
CA LEU A 274 37.87 -10.59 -5.80
C LEU A 274 39.21 -9.88 -5.58
N VAL A 275 39.89 -10.14 -4.47
CA VAL A 275 41.23 -9.57 -4.19
C VAL A 275 42.23 -10.02 -5.24
N TRP A 276 42.26 -11.31 -5.58
CA TRP A 276 43.12 -11.83 -6.64
C TRP A 276 42.80 -11.19 -8.00
N ALA A 277 41.52 -11.11 -8.38
CA ALA A 277 41.09 -10.52 -9.64
C ALA A 277 41.42 -9.02 -9.74
N ILE A 278 41.26 -8.28 -8.64
CA ILE A 278 41.64 -6.87 -8.56
C ILE A 278 43.16 -6.73 -8.72
N ARG A 279 43.97 -7.52 -7.99
CA ARG A 279 45.43 -7.51 -8.15
C ARG A 279 45.86 -7.88 -9.56
N TYR A 280 45.22 -8.88 -10.17
CA TYR A 280 45.44 -9.26 -11.57
C TYR A 280 45.13 -8.10 -12.53
N SER A 281 43.99 -7.44 -12.36
CA SER A 281 43.59 -6.30 -13.19
C SER A 281 44.58 -5.13 -13.10
N ILE A 282 45.15 -4.87 -11.91
CA ILE A 282 46.19 -3.85 -11.71
C ILE A 282 47.50 -4.27 -12.37
N LYS A 283 47.97 -5.50 -12.10
CA LYS A 283 49.23 -6.04 -12.64
C LYS A 283 49.24 -6.03 -14.18
N HIS A 284 48.12 -6.36 -14.81
CA HIS A 284 47.97 -6.42 -16.27
C HIS A 284 47.36 -5.15 -16.89
N GLN A 285 47.24 -4.06 -16.12
CA GLN A 285 46.74 -2.76 -16.60
C GLN A 285 45.36 -2.81 -17.28
N LYS A 286 44.48 -3.71 -16.81
CA LYS A 286 43.11 -3.89 -17.33
C LYS A 286 42.15 -2.91 -16.67
N LYS A 287 42.16 -1.64 -17.09
CA LYS A 287 41.40 -0.54 -16.48
C LYS A 287 39.89 -0.83 -16.31
N LEU A 288 39.21 -1.28 -17.36
CA LEU A 288 37.76 -1.53 -17.30
C LEU A 288 37.40 -2.69 -16.37
N LEU A 289 38.23 -3.74 -16.37
CA LEU A 289 38.08 -4.87 -15.45
C LEU A 289 38.27 -4.40 -14.01
N ASN A 290 39.30 -3.59 -13.74
CA ASN A 290 39.54 -3.04 -12.42
C ASN A 290 38.36 -2.19 -11.92
N LEU A 291 37.86 -1.29 -12.76
CA LEU A 291 36.70 -0.45 -12.45
C LEU A 291 35.46 -1.30 -12.17
N GLY A 292 35.19 -2.31 -13.00
CA GLY A 292 34.07 -3.23 -12.80
C GLY A 292 34.18 -4.00 -11.48
N LEU A 293 35.36 -4.57 -11.18
CA LEU A 293 35.60 -5.32 -9.94
C LEU A 293 35.46 -4.46 -8.68
N ILE A 294 36.02 -3.25 -8.66
CA ILE A 294 35.88 -2.33 -7.52
C ILE A 294 34.42 -1.87 -7.38
N SER A 295 33.72 -1.62 -8.49
CA SER A 295 32.29 -1.31 -8.47
C SER A 295 31.48 -2.44 -7.86
N THR A 296 31.75 -3.70 -8.24
CA THR A 296 31.13 -4.88 -7.64
C THR A 296 31.39 -4.96 -6.14
N VAL A 297 32.63 -4.71 -5.69
CA VAL A 297 32.96 -4.67 -4.25
C VAL A 297 32.16 -3.59 -3.53
N LEU A 298 32.03 -2.40 -4.10
CA LEU A 298 31.28 -1.30 -3.49
C LEU A 298 29.77 -1.56 -3.45
N ILE A 299 29.22 -2.22 -4.48
CA ILE A 299 27.81 -2.67 -4.47
C ILE A 299 27.59 -3.68 -3.35
N ILE A 300 28.45 -4.71 -3.25
CA ILE A 300 28.37 -5.72 -2.18
C ILE A 300 28.52 -5.06 -0.80
N PHE A 301 29.43 -4.09 -0.67
CA PHE A 301 29.63 -3.36 0.57
C PHE A 301 28.40 -2.54 0.98
N GLY A 302 27.74 -1.85 0.06
CA GLY A 302 26.47 -1.18 0.34
C GLY A 302 25.33 -2.15 0.67
N TYR A 303 25.28 -3.29 -0.05
CA TYR A 303 24.32 -4.37 0.19
C TYR A 303 24.49 -5.03 1.57
N ALA A 304 25.67 -4.92 2.19
CA ALA A 304 25.94 -5.46 3.52
C ALA A 304 25.07 -4.84 4.64
N SER A 305 24.33 -3.75 4.37
CA SER A 305 23.28 -3.24 5.28
C SER A 305 22.24 -4.30 5.68
N PHE A 306 22.01 -5.30 4.83
CA PHE A 306 21.15 -6.46 5.13
C PHE A 306 21.66 -7.37 6.25
N SER A 307 22.92 -7.26 6.66
CA SER A 307 23.40 -7.92 7.87
C SER A 307 22.57 -7.55 9.10
N MET A 308 22.02 -6.33 9.14
CA MET A 308 21.12 -5.88 10.21
C MET A 308 19.90 -6.81 10.33
N ILE A 309 19.29 -7.19 9.21
CA ILE A 309 18.11 -8.07 9.18
C ILE A 309 18.42 -9.42 9.85
N ILE A 310 19.51 -10.08 9.45
CA ILE A 310 19.88 -11.40 10.02
C ILE A 310 20.22 -11.28 11.51
N ILE A 311 20.97 -10.24 11.90
CA ILE A 311 21.36 -10.01 13.30
C ILE A 311 20.12 -9.79 14.17
N ARG A 312 19.19 -8.94 13.70
CA ARG A 312 17.96 -8.63 14.43
C ARG A 312 16.99 -9.80 14.42
N ALA A 313 16.84 -10.51 13.31
CA ALA A 313 16.02 -11.72 13.26
C ALA A 313 16.48 -12.77 14.29
N LYS A 314 17.79 -12.95 14.49
CA LYS A 314 18.35 -13.84 15.53
C LYS A 314 18.16 -13.33 16.96
N ALA A 315 17.99 -12.03 17.15
CA ALA A 315 17.69 -11.45 18.46
C ALA A 315 16.21 -11.59 18.85
N ASP A 316 15.36 -12.11 17.96
CA ASP A 316 13.95 -12.37 18.19
C ASP A 316 13.15 -11.17 18.72
N PRO A 317 13.13 -10.04 17.98
CA PRO A 317 12.25 -8.91 18.30
C PRO A 317 10.77 -9.29 18.16
N ASN A 318 9.87 -8.47 18.71
CA ASN A 318 8.43 -8.70 18.61
C ASN A 318 7.96 -8.75 17.15
N LEU A 319 8.40 -7.77 16.33
CA LEU A 319 8.17 -7.76 14.89
C LEU A 319 9.35 -8.42 14.18
N ASN A 320 9.18 -9.68 13.81
CA ASN A 320 10.22 -10.48 13.16
C ASN A 320 9.68 -11.13 11.88
N ASN A 321 9.22 -10.30 10.93
CA ASN A 321 8.56 -10.79 9.72
C ASN A 321 9.40 -11.83 8.98
N SER A 322 8.79 -13.00 8.74
CA SER A 322 9.41 -14.20 8.15
C SER A 322 10.62 -14.79 8.88
N ALA A 323 11.04 -14.20 10.00
CA ALA A 323 12.17 -14.63 10.81
C ALA A 323 13.41 -15.12 10.01
N PRO A 324 14.04 -14.27 9.17
CA PRO A 324 15.18 -14.65 8.31
C PRO A 324 16.48 -14.88 9.12
N LYS A 325 16.52 -15.95 9.91
CA LYS A 325 17.57 -16.27 10.89
C LYS A 325 18.72 -17.09 10.33
N ASP A 326 18.53 -17.74 9.19
CA ASP A 326 19.48 -18.66 8.55
C ASP A 326 19.53 -18.44 7.03
N ALA A 327 20.42 -19.17 6.35
CA ALA A 327 20.71 -18.92 4.95
C ALA A 327 19.51 -19.12 4.02
N PHE A 328 18.66 -20.12 4.25
CA PHE A 328 17.49 -20.38 3.39
C PHE A 328 16.30 -19.49 3.75
N SER A 329 16.05 -19.24 5.04
CA SER A 329 15.01 -18.28 5.44
C SER A 329 15.34 -16.86 4.98
N PHE A 330 16.62 -16.45 5.01
CA PHE A 330 17.06 -15.17 4.44
C PHE A 330 16.98 -15.13 2.92
N LEU A 331 17.30 -16.23 2.22
CA LEU A 331 17.12 -16.33 0.77
C LEU A 331 15.65 -16.19 0.37
N SER A 332 14.75 -16.93 1.04
CA SER A 332 13.31 -16.87 0.81
C SER A 332 12.76 -15.46 1.05
N TYR A 333 13.24 -14.81 2.11
CA TYR A 333 12.92 -13.42 2.45
C TYR A 333 13.31 -12.45 1.33
N LEU A 334 14.54 -12.51 0.82
CA LEU A 334 15.01 -11.66 -0.27
C LEU A 334 14.28 -11.91 -1.60
N ASN A 335 13.94 -13.17 -1.85
CA ASN A 335 13.23 -13.59 -3.06
C ASN A 335 11.74 -13.23 -3.03
N ARG A 336 11.21 -12.81 -1.88
CA ARG A 336 9.80 -12.46 -1.71
C ARG A 336 8.86 -13.63 -2.04
N GLU A 337 9.28 -14.86 -1.69
CA GLU A 337 8.57 -16.09 -2.07
C GLU A 337 7.14 -16.16 -1.55
N GLN A 338 6.83 -15.44 -0.46
CA GLN A 338 5.48 -15.32 0.10
C GLN A 338 4.44 -14.75 -0.87
N TYR A 339 4.83 -13.89 -1.83
CA TYR A 339 3.87 -13.23 -2.73
C TYR A 339 3.54 -14.06 -3.98
N GLY A 340 4.13 -15.25 -4.13
CA GLY A 340 3.94 -16.11 -5.29
C GLY A 340 4.57 -15.58 -6.58
N ASP A 341 4.37 -16.32 -7.67
CA ASP A 341 4.91 -15.97 -8.98
C ASP A 341 3.92 -15.17 -9.82
N ARG A 342 4.47 -14.42 -10.78
CA ARG A 342 3.72 -13.74 -11.83
C ARG A 342 4.35 -14.06 -13.19
N PRO A 343 3.56 -14.46 -14.19
CA PRO A 343 4.11 -14.72 -15.51
C PRO A 343 4.48 -13.38 -16.17
N LEU A 344 5.66 -13.30 -16.79
CA LEU A 344 6.13 -12.07 -17.44
C LEU A 344 6.24 -12.24 -18.96
N ALA A 345 7.05 -13.19 -19.41
CA ALA A 345 7.30 -13.41 -20.84
C ALA A 345 6.43 -14.53 -21.44
N TYR A 346 6.06 -15.54 -20.65
CA TYR A 346 5.28 -16.69 -21.07
C TYR A 346 4.52 -17.27 -19.87
N GLY A 347 3.28 -17.71 -20.06
CA GLY A 347 2.46 -18.29 -18.99
C GLY A 347 0.96 -18.32 -19.31
N PRO A 348 0.11 -18.67 -18.32
CA PRO A 348 -1.31 -18.88 -18.52
C PRO A 348 -2.11 -17.56 -18.56
N ASN A 349 -3.32 -17.62 -19.13
CA ASN A 349 -4.37 -16.63 -18.90
C ASN A 349 -5.31 -17.09 -17.77
N TYR A 350 -6.23 -16.22 -17.36
CA TYR A 350 -7.23 -16.50 -16.32
C TYR A 350 -8.15 -17.71 -16.61
N ASN A 351 -8.32 -18.10 -17.89
CA ASN A 351 -9.15 -19.23 -18.31
C ASN A 351 -8.33 -20.42 -18.86
N SER A 352 -7.03 -20.47 -18.57
CA SER A 352 -6.20 -21.64 -18.84
C SER A 352 -6.50 -22.72 -17.80
N GLU A 353 -6.76 -23.95 -18.24
CA GLU A 353 -7.06 -25.06 -17.34
C GLU A 353 -5.77 -25.74 -16.89
N ARG A 354 -5.72 -26.12 -15.60
CA ARG A 354 -4.61 -26.88 -15.04
C ARG A 354 -4.69 -28.33 -15.51
N THR A 355 -3.71 -28.78 -16.28
CA THR A 355 -3.65 -30.16 -16.81
C THR A 355 -2.75 -31.06 -16.00
N GLY A 356 -1.87 -30.48 -15.19
CA GLY A 356 -0.88 -31.23 -14.44
C GLY A 356 -0.20 -30.39 -13.39
N VAL A 357 0.58 -31.06 -12.58
CA VAL A 357 1.43 -30.48 -11.54
C VAL A 357 2.81 -31.09 -11.71
N THR A 358 3.83 -30.26 -11.73
CA THR A 358 5.23 -30.67 -11.71
C THR A 358 5.88 -30.23 -10.41
N GLU A 359 6.80 -31.06 -9.93
CA GLU A 359 7.61 -30.72 -8.76
C GLU A 359 8.79 -29.83 -9.17
N GLY A 360 8.77 -28.59 -8.71
CA GLY A 360 9.83 -27.62 -8.87
C GLY A 360 10.93 -27.76 -7.81
N LYS A 361 11.50 -26.61 -7.41
CA LYS A 361 12.65 -26.56 -6.49
C LYS A 361 12.31 -27.13 -5.11
N THR A 362 13.26 -27.87 -4.52
CA THR A 362 13.20 -28.29 -3.12
C THR A 362 13.23 -27.08 -2.20
N ILE A 363 12.27 -27.03 -1.28
CA ILE A 363 12.19 -26.03 -0.22
C ILE A 363 12.97 -26.59 0.97
N TRP A 364 13.99 -25.86 1.40
CA TRP A 364 14.83 -26.24 2.53
C TRP A 364 14.46 -25.42 3.76
N ARG A 365 14.38 -26.09 4.91
CA ARG A 365 14.26 -25.45 6.21
C ARG A 365 15.39 -25.87 7.13
N LYS A 366 15.70 -25.03 8.10
CA LYS A 366 16.66 -25.37 9.15
C LYS A 366 16.02 -26.34 10.15
N GLY A 367 16.52 -27.57 10.21
CA GLY A 367 16.18 -28.54 11.26
C GLY A 367 17.03 -28.37 12.51
N LYS A 368 17.00 -29.36 13.40
CA LYS A 368 17.76 -29.33 14.66
C LYS A 368 19.27 -29.33 14.44
N ASP A 369 19.75 -30.32 13.67
CA ASP A 369 21.18 -30.56 13.47
C ASP A 369 21.60 -30.40 11.99
N LYS A 370 20.64 -30.41 11.05
CA LYS A 370 20.87 -30.31 9.61
C LYS A 370 19.72 -29.59 8.89
N TYR A 371 19.92 -29.23 7.63
CA TYR A 371 18.81 -28.76 6.79
C TYR A 371 17.90 -29.92 6.40
N GLU A 372 16.60 -29.69 6.43
CA GLU A 372 15.55 -30.66 6.13
C GLU A 372 14.75 -30.21 4.90
N VAL A 373 14.20 -31.18 4.17
CA VAL A 373 13.27 -30.89 3.08
C VAL A 373 11.92 -30.53 3.69
N ALA A 374 11.50 -29.28 3.49
CA ALA A 374 10.19 -28.78 3.90
C ALA A 374 9.10 -29.06 2.85
N GLY A 375 9.50 -29.40 1.62
CA GLY A 375 8.59 -29.67 0.52
C GLY A 375 9.26 -29.40 -0.82
N LYS A 376 8.46 -29.39 -1.88
CA LYS A 376 8.88 -28.94 -3.20
C LYS A 376 7.89 -27.89 -3.68
N LYS A 377 8.41 -26.84 -4.33
CA LYS A 377 7.56 -25.85 -4.99
C LYS A 377 6.72 -26.55 -6.04
N THR A 378 5.43 -26.30 -6.04
CA THR A 378 4.48 -26.85 -7.01
C THR A 378 4.40 -25.92 -8.22
N ASP A 379 4.75 -26.41 -9.40
CA ASP A 379 4.59 -25.68 -10.66
C ASP A 379 3.41 -26.29 -11.44
N TYR A 380 2.43 -25.46 -11.81
CA TYR A 380 1.24 -25.92 -12.54
C TYR A 380 1.50 -25.98 -14.05
N GLU A 381 1.10 -27.08 -14.67
CA GLU A 381 1.01 -27.20 -16.12
C GLU A 381 -0.38 -26.80 -16.58
N TYR A 382 -0.43 -26.07 -17.70
CA TYR A 382 -1.68 -25.56 -18.25
C TYR A 382 -1.86 -26.05 -19.68
N ASN A 383 -3.11 -26.33 -20.06
CA ASN A 383 -3.47 -26.75 -21.42
C ASN A 383 -3.11 -25.70 -22.49
N ASN A 384 -3.09 -24.43 -22.11
CA ASN A 384 -2.88 -23.31 -23.02
C ASN A 384 -2.13 -22.17 -22.34
N ASN A 385 -0.96 -21.84 -22.87
CA ASN A 385 -0.11 -20.73 -22.43
C ASN A 385 0.09 -19.74 -23.58
N THR A 386 0.31 -18.47 -23.24
CA THR A 386 0.52 -17.39 -24.19
C THR A 386 1.81 -16.63 -23.92
N LEU A 387 2.31 -15.93 -24.95
CA LEU A 387 3.41 -14.98 -24.79
C LEU A 387 2.88 -13.69 -24.16
N LEU A 388 3.68 -13.10 -23.27
CA LEU A 388 3.36 -11.85 -22.57
C LEU A 388 1.96 -11.86 -21.92
N PRO A 389 1.63 -12.84 -21.05
CA PRO A 389 0.33 -12.88 -20.39
C PRO A 389 0.16 -11.68 -19.44
N ARG A 390 -0.98 -11.00 -19.55
CA ARG A 390 -1.39 -9.82 -18.77
C ARG A 390 -2.73 -10.03 -18.06
N MET A 391 -3.57 -10.89 -18.59
CA MET A 391 -4.86 -11.26 -18.01
C MET A 391 -4.75 -12.62 -17.31
N TYR A 392 -4.12 -12.66 -16.14
CA TYR A 392 -3.85 -13.88 -15.37
C TYR A 392 -4.35 -13.74 -13.93
N SER A 393 -5.14 -14.70 -13.45
CA SER A 393 -5.55 -14.81 -12.04
C SER A 393 -6.36 -16.08 -11.85
N ASP A 394 -6.28 -16.68 -10.66
CA ASP A 394 -7.24 -17.70 -10.22
C ASP A 394 -8.49 -17.09 -9.53
N ASP A 395 -8.46 -15.79 -9.22
CA ASP A 395 -9.60 -15.05 -8.64
C ASP A 395 -10.68 -14.77 -9.71
N SER A 396 -11.90 -15.25 -9.48
CA SER A 396 -13.04 -15.09 -10.39
C SER A 396 -13.43 -13.63 -10.60
N ARG A 397 -13.18 -12.74 -9.62
CA ARG A 397 -13.45 -11.30 -9.74
C ARG A 397 -12.54 -10.66 -10.77
N HIS A 398 -11.26 -11.06 -10.80
CA HIS A 398 -10.31 -10.58 -11.82
C HIS A 398 -10.68 -11.11 -13.20
N ALA A 399 -11.08 -12.39 -13.31
CA ALA A 399 -11.56 -12.97 -14.55
C ALA A 399 -12.76 -12.19 -15.13
N SER A 400 -13.75 -11.88 -14.30
CA SER A 400 -14.89 -11.04 -14.69
C SER A 400 -14.45 -9.65 -15.15
N PHE A 401 -13.53 -9.01 -14.41
CA PHE A 401 -12.99 -7.70 -14.79
C PHE A 401 -12.30 -7.72 -16.16
N TYR A 402 -11.45 -8.72 -16.42
CA TYR A 402 -10.77 -8.85 -17.71
C TYR A 402 -11.76 -8.96 -18.86
N LYS A 403 -12.81 -9.78 -18.70
CA LYS A 403 -13.86 -9.95 -19.71
C LYS A 403 -14.63 -8.66 -19.95
N GLU A 404 -15.00 -7.96 -18.89
CA GLU A 404 -15.74 -6.70 -18.98
C GLU A 404 -14.91 -5.61 -19.69
N TRP A 405 -13.68 -5.37 -19.22
CA TRP A 405 -12.80 -4.31 -19.75
C TRP A 405 -12.37 -4.56 -21.19
N MET A 406 -12.08 -5.82 -21.54
CA MET A 406 -11.64 -6.19 -22.89
C MET A 406 -12.79 -6.61 -23.81
N HIS A 407 -14.03 -6.58 -23.32
CA HIS A 407 -15.23 -7.03 -24.04
C HIS A 407 -15.09 -8.45 -24.61
N LEU A 408 -14.63 -9.38 -23.77
CA LEU A 408 -14.42 -10.78 -24.15
C LEU A 408 -15.62 -11.64 -23.77
N ASP A 409 -16.07 -12.47 -24.69
CA ASP A 409 -17.05 -13.52 -24.43
C ASP A 409 -16.45 -14.67 -23.59
N ASP A 410 -17.29 -15.39 -22.84
CA ASP A 410 -16.85 -16.52 -22.00
C ASP A 410 -16.15 -17.65 -22.78
N SER A 411 -16.47 -17.79 -24.07
CA SER A 411 -15.87 -18.80 -24.95
C SER A 411 -14.49 -18.40 -25.49
N LYS A 412 -14.09 -17.13 -25.33
CA LYS A 412 -12.85 -16.60 -25.91
C LYS A 412 -11.66 -16.88 -25.00
N HIS A 413 -10.71 -17.68 -25.48
CA HIS A 413 -9.37 -17.73 -24.89
C HIS A 413 -8.55 -16.51 -25.33
N PRO A 414 -8.04 -15.69 -24.39
CA PRO A 414 -7.25 -14.52 -24.74
C PRO A 414 -5.94 -14.89 -25.45
N ASN A 415 -5.65 -14.23 -26.56
CA ASN A 415 -4.39 -14.40 -27.28
C ASN A 415 -3.40 -13.26 -26.96
N VAL A 416 -2.26 -13.20 -27.66
CA VAL A 416 -1.24 -12.17 -27.45
C VAL A 416 -1.79 -10.76 -27.76
N VAL A 417 -2.65 -10.60 -28.77
CA VAL A 417 -3.25 -9.32 -29.14
C VAL A 417 -4.17 -8.83 -28.02
N ASP A 418 -4.99 -9.72 -27.46
CA ASP A 418 -5.88 -9.37 -26.33
C ASP A 418 -5.06 -8.94 -25.10
N ASN A 419 -3.95 -9.64 -24.81
CA ASN A 419 -3.05 -9.30 -23.72
C ASN A 419 -2.29 -7.97 -23.93
N VAL A 420 -1.82 -7.71 -25.15
CA VAL A 420 -1.24 -6.40 -25.52
C VAL A 420 -2.31 -5.30 -25.46
N GLY A 421 -3.54 -5.61 -25.83
CA GLY A 421 -4.70 -4.74 -25.69
C GLY A 421 -4.92 -4.34 -24.24
N PHE A 422 -4.95 -5.32 -23.32
CA PHE A 422 -5.09 -5.06 -21.87
C PHE A 422 -3.90 -4.28 -21.30
N LEU A 423 -2.68 -4.61 -21.73
CA LEU A 423 -1.49 -3.84 -21.37
C LEU A 423 -1.64 -2.37 -21.78
N ALA A 424 -2.09 -2.11 -23.01
CA ALA A 424 -2.21 -0.76 -23.54
C ALA A 424 -3.37 0.02 -22.93
N SER A 425 -4.56 -0.57 -22.81
CA SER A 425 -5.78 0.10 -22.36
C SER A 425 -5.83 0.23 -20.83
N TYR A 426 -5.59 -0.86 -20.09
CA TYR A 426 -5.67 -0.87 -18.63
C TYR A 426 -4.33 -0.57 -17.97
N GLN A 427 -3.31 -1.40 -18.17
CA GLN A 427 -2.09 -1.31 -17.36
C GLN A 427 -1.26 -0.05 -17.65
N ILE A 428 -1.11 0.35 -18.92
CA ILE A 428 -0.42 1.59 -19.31
C ILE A 428 -1.41 2.75 -19.39
N GLY A 429 -2.53 2.58 -20.08
CA GLY A 429 -3.53 3.64 -20.29
C GLY A 429 -4.19 4.08 -18.98
N TYR A 430 -4.88 3.18 -18.31
CA TYR A 430 -5.64 3.51 -17.10
C TYR A 430 -4.75 3.61 -15.85
N MET A 431 -3.83 2.67 -15.64
CA MET A 431 -3.08 2.58 -14.38
C MET A 431 -1.78 3.39 -14.35
N TYR A 432 -1.19 3.74 -15.49
CA TYR A 432 0.02 4.58 -15.52
C TYR A 432 -0.28 5.99 -16.03
N MET A 433 -0.91 6.13 -17.20
CA MET A 433 -1.13 7.44 -17.81
C MET A 433 -2.11 8.30 -17.00
N ARG A 434 -3.10 7.70 -16.33
CA ARG A 434 -4.02 8.44 -15.41
C ARG A 434 -3.26 9.17 -14.32
N TYR A 435 -2.37 8.49 -13.61
CA TYR A 435 -1.52 9.10 -12.58
C TYR A 435 -0.50 10.07 -13.15
N PHE A 436 0.07 9.78 -14.34
CA PHE A 436 0.89 10.76 -15.03
C PHE A 436 0.11 12.05 -15.31
N PHE A 437 -1.16 11.96 -15.70
CA PHE A 437 -2.02 13.13 -15.92
C PHE A 437 -2.50 13.79 -14.62
N TRP A 438 -2.72 13.04 -13.53
CA TRP A 438 -2.97 13.65 -12.21
C TRP A 438 -1.87 14.65 -11.85
N ASN A 439 -0.61 14.23 -12.05
CA ASN A 439 0.55 15.02 -11.68
C ASN A 439 0.77 16.25 -12.58
N PHE A 440 0.31 16.25 -13.84
CA PHE A 440 0.69 17.29 -14.82
C PHE A 440 -0.46 17.93 -15.61
N VAL A 441 -1.70 17.51 -15.41
CA VAL A 441 -2.92 18.05 -16.04
C VAL A 441 -3.98 18.41 -15.01
N GLY A 442 -4.19 17.54 -14.02
CA GLY A 442 -5.17 17.71 -12.95
C GLY A 442 -5.92 16.42 -12.65
N ARG A 443 -6.70 16.44 -11.57
CA ARG A 443 -7.36 15.27 -10.97
C ARG A 443 -8.78 15.63 -10.57
N GLN A 444 -9.71 14.69 -10.79
CA GLN A 444 -11.12 14.87 -10.48
C GLN A 444 -11.40 14.65 -8.98
N ASN A 445 -10.82 13.60 -8.40
CA ASN A 445 -10.98 13.25 -6.99
C ASN A 445 -9.95 12.22 -6.52
N ASP A 446 -9.97 12.06 -5.21
CA ASP A 446 -9.35 11.07 -4.33
C ASP A 446 -9.26 9.61 -4.71
N GLU A 447 -10.33 9.19 -5.37
CA GLU A 447 -10.81 7.84 -5.18
C GLU A 447 -10.01 6.87 -6.02
N GLN A 448 -9.80 5.68 -5.49
CA GLN A 448 -9.23 4.61 -6.30
C GLN A 448 -10.31 4.11 -7.26
N GLY A 449 -9.93 3.88 -8.51
CA GLY A 449 -10.91 3.63 -9.58
C GLY A 449 -10.59 2.34 -10.29
N GLN A 450 -11.63 1.62 -10.71
CA GLN A 450 -11.50 0.38 -11.48
C GLN A 450 -12.19 0.52 -12.84
N GLY A 451 -12.10 1.70 -13.44
CA GLY A 451 -12.73 1.97 -14.74
C GLY A 451 -14.15 2.51 -14.69
N SER A 452 -14.64 2.92 -13.52
CA SER A 452 -16.00 3.44 -13.33
C SER A 452 -16.27 4.73 -14.11
N GLY A 453 -15.22 5.45 -14.54
CA GLY A 453 -15.32 6.66 -15.35
C GLY A 453 -15.55 7.95 -14.55
N PHE A 454 -15.65 7.86 -13.22
CA PHE A 454 -15.78 9.00 -12.31
C PHE A 454 -14.92 8.89 -11.04
N GLU A 455 -14.36 7.73 -10.70
CA GLU A 455 -13.43 7.57 -9.56
C GLU A 455 -11.97 7.66 -10.03
N GLY A 456 -11.20 8.52 -9.37
CA GLY A 456 -9.77 8.67 -9.62
C GLY A 456 -9.45 9.14 -11.03
N GLU A 457 -10.36 9.83 -11.69
CA GLU A 457 -10.14 10.26 -13.06
C GLU A 457 -9.30 11.54 -13.13
N TRP A 458 -8.55 11.73 -14.21
CA TRP A 458 -7.85 12.99 -14.46
C TRP A 458 -8.77 13.99 -15.18
N ILE A 459 -8.60 15.28 -14.89
CA ILE A 459 -9.36 16.39 -15.49
C ILE A 459 -8.42 17.56 -15.81
N SER A 460 -8.74 18.35 -16.83
CA SER A 460 -7.93 19.52 -17.21
C SER A 460 -8.36 20.83 -16.55
N GLY A 461 -9.65 21.01 -16.28
CA GLY A 461 -10.26 22.29 -15.93
C GLY A 461 -10.77 23.09 -17.14
N ILE A 462 -10.51 22.61 -18.36
CA ILE A 462 -11.03 23.21 -19.59
C ILE A 462 -12.38 22.54 -19.91
N LYS A 463 -13.47 23.15 -19.44
CA LYS A 463 -14.83 22.57 -19.49
C LYS A 463 -15.21 21.89 -20.82
N PRO A 464 -15.05 22.49 -22.02
CA PRO A 464 -15.42 21.81 -23.26
C PRO A 464 -14.61 20.53 -23.53
N PHE A 465 -13.33 20.52 -23.16
CA PHE A 465 -12.47 19.34 -23.29
C PHE A 465 -12.85 18.27 -22.26
N ASP A 466 -13.06 18.69 -21.01
CA ASP A 466 -13.47 17.78 -19.94
C ASP A 466 -14.86 17.21 -20.20
N SER A 467 -15.77 17.99 -20.80
CA SER A 467 -17.09 17.50 -21.23
C SER A 467 -17.01 16.41 -22.28
N TRP A 468 -16.09 16.53 -23.24
CA TRP A 468 -15.82 15.49 -24.23
C TRP A 468 -15.20 14.24 -23.59
N LEU A 469 -14.27 14.42 -22.64
CA LEU A 469 -13.57 13.30 -22.02
C LEU A 469 -14.42 12.57 -20.95
N ARG A 470 -15.22 13.31 -20.17
CA ARG A 470 -15.85 12.84 -18.92
C ARG A 470 -17.37 12.88 -18.92
N GLY A 471 -18.00 13.44 -19.95
CA GLY A 471 -19.44 13.71 -19.94
C GLY A 471 -19.75 15.08 -19.32
N ASP A 472 -21.02 15.43 -19.16
CA ASP A 472 -21.44 16.78 -18.73
C ASP A 472 -20.67 17.27 -17.48
N GLN A 473 -20.18 18.50 -17.56
CA GLN A 473 -19.39 19.17 -16.51
C GLN A 473 -20.14 20.38 -15.91
N SER A 474 -21.40 20.58 -16.29
CA SER A 474 -22.22 21.70 -15.79
C SER A 474 -22.89 21.40 -14.46
N HIS A 475 -23.14 20.13 -14.14
CA HIS A 475 -23.83 19.67 -12.93
C HIS A 475 -22.98 18.68 -12.11
N LEU A 476 -21.73 19.05 -11.82
CA LEU A 476 -20.85 18.20 -11.01
C LEU A 476 -21.38 18.03 -9.58
N PRO A 477 -21.31 16.81 -9.01
CA PRO A 477 -21.89 16.52 -7.72
C PRO A 477 -20.92 16.87 -6.57
N PRO A 478 -21.41 16.96 -5.31
CA PRO A 478 -20.59 17.24 -4.13
C PRO A 478 -19.40 16.28 -3.94
N SER A 479 -19.53 14.99 -4.29
CA SER A 479 -18.42 14.02 -4.26
C SER A 479 -17.22 14.45 -5.12
N THR A 480 -17.43 15.32 -6.10
CA THR A 480 -16.36 15.92 -6.92
C THR A 480 -16.02 17.32 -6.46
N VAL A 481 -16.99 18.24 -6.35
CA VAL A 481 -16.68 19.67 -6.14
C VAL A 481 -16.26 20.03 -4.71
N ASP A 482 -16.68 19.23 -3.72
CA ASP A 482 -16.26 19.39 -2.31
C ASP A 482 -15.06 18.49 -1.97
N ASN A 483 -14.60 17.69 -2.93
CA ASN A 483 -13.37 16.92 -2.81
C ASN A 483 -12.18 17.86 -2.98
N LYS A 484 -11.25 17.81 -2.03
CA LYS A 484 -10.09 18.70 -2.03
C LYS A 484 -9.11 18.38 -3.17
N ALA A 485 -9.05 17.12 -3.58
CA ALA A 485 -8.22 16.68 -4.70
C ALA A 485 -8.80 17.05 -6.08
N TYR A 486 -9.82 17.92 -6.16
CA TYR A 486 -10.38 18.45 -7.41
C TYR A 486 -9.47 19.53 -8.05
N ASN A 487 -8.30 19.07 -8.49
CA ASN A 487 -7.18 19.89 -8.95
C ASN A 487 -7.20 20.11 -10.46
N ARG A 488 -7.00 21.37 -10.92
CA ARG A 488 -7.05 21.73 -12.35
C ARG A 488 -5.82 22.53 -12.77
N PHE A 489 -4.93 21.90 -13.54
CA PHE A 489 -3.70 22.55 -14.00
C PHE A 489 -3.79 23.06 -15.46
N PHE A 490 -4.92 22.87 -16.14
CA PHE A 490 -5.18 23.38 -17.49
C PHE A 490 -4.13 22.97 -18.53
N PHE A 491 -3.56 21.77 -18.39
CA PHE A 491 -2.43 21.24 -19.15
C PHE A 491 -1.13 22.03 -19.05
N LEU A 492 -1.04 23.08 -18.22
CA LEU A 492 0.12 23.98 -18.20
C LEU A 492 1.43 23.24 -17.85
N PRO A 493 1.51 22.38 -16.81
CA PRO A 493 2.72 21.61 -16.52
C PRO A 493 3.06 20.62 -17.64
N LEU A 494 2.04 19.92 -18.19
CA LEU A 494 2.23 19.00 -19.31
C LEU A 494 2.81 19.70 -20.54
N ILE A 495 2.24 20.85 -20.94
CA ILE A 495 2.69 21.64 -22.09
C ILE A 495 4.12 22.14 -21.87
N MET A 496 4.45 22.61 -20.66
CA MET A 496 5.83 22.98 -20.29
C MET A 496 6.80 21.82 -20.52
N GLY A 497 6.44 20.62 -20.04
CA GLY A 497 7.24 19.41 -20.23
C GLY A 497 7.39 19.01 -21.70
N ILE A 498 6.32 19.06 -22.49
CA ILE A 498 6.37 18.75 -23.93
C ILE A 498 7.26 19.76 -24.68
N ILE A 499 7.10 21.07 -24.41
CA ILE A 499 7.96 22.11 -24.99
C ILE A 499 9.42 21.83 -24.65
N GLY A 500 9.72 21.50 -23.39
CA GLY A 500 11.07 21.19 -22.95
C GLY A 500 11.64 19.93 -23.58
N ALA A 501 10.85 18.88 -23.73
CA ALA A 501 11.25 17.64 -24.40
C ALA A 501 11.60 17.92 -25.87
N LEU A 502 10.70 18.58 -26.61
CA LEU A 502 10.94 18.96 -28.01
C LEU A 502 12.15 19.87 -28.17
N TRP A 503 12.30 20.86 -27.27
CA TRP A 503 13.44 21.76 -27.24
C TRP A 503 14.76 21.02 -26.99
N HIS A 504 14.75 20.07 -26.05
CA HIS A 504 15.91 19.26 -25.68
C HIS A 504 16.31 18.33 -26.82
N PHE A 505 15.36 17.59 -27.41
CA PHE A 505 15.63 16.72 -28.58
C PHE A 505 16.14 17.50 -29.79
N LYS A 506 15.64 18.72 -30.03
CA LYS A 506 16.11 19.54 -31.15
C LYS A 506 17.56 19.99 -31.00
N ARG A 507 18.04 20.17 -29.76
CA ARG A 507 19.37 20.73 -29.47
C ARG A 507 20.41 19.69 -29.10
N ASN A 508 20.00 18.66 -28.38
CA ASN A 508 20.89 17.65 -27.82
C ASN A 508 20.14 16.31 -27.71
N GLN A 509 20.05 15.61 -28.84
CA GLN A 509 19.35 14.32 -28.94
C GLN A 509 19.91 13.25 -28.01
N LYS A 510 21.22 13.27 -27.72
CA LYS A 510 21.87 12.27 -26.88
C LYS A 510 21.39 12.39 -25.43
N ASP A 511 21.45 13.59 -24.86
CA ASP A 511 21.01 13.83 -23.49
C ASP A 511 19.48 13.73 -23.35
N ALA A 512 18.74 14.19 -24.36
CA ALA A 512 17.29 14.00 -24.40
C ALA A 512 16.91 12.51 -24.41
N GLY A 513 17.66 11.69 -25.16
CA GLY A 513 17.51 10.23 -25.15
C GLY A 513 17.82 9.59 -23.81
N VAL A 514 18.83 10.07 -23.07
CA VAL A 514 19.13 9.59 -21.70
C VAL A 514 17.96 9.89 -20.75
N VAL A 515 17.40 11.10 -20.80
CA VAL A 515 16.23 11.47 -19.97
C VAL A 515 15.00 10.63 -20.37
N ALA A 516 14.80 10.36 -21.67
CA ALA A 516 13.72 9.49 -22.14
C ALA A 516 13.87 8.03 -21.69
N LEU A 517 15.10 7.51 -21.65
CA LEU A 517 15.38 6.18 -21.09
C LEU A 517 15.11 6.14 -19.60
N LEU A 518 15.50 7.18 -18.86
CA LEU A 518 15.15 7.30 -17.44
C LEU A 518 13.62 7.26 -17.27
N PHE A 519 12.89 8.12 -17.99
CA PHE A 519 11.42 8.16 -18.00
C PHE A 519 10.78 6.79 -18.29
N PHE A 520 11.29 6.07 -19.29
CA PHE A 520 10.76 4.75 -19.67
C PHE A 520 11.02 3.69 -18.59
N PHE A 521 12.25 3.58 -18.10
CA PHE A 521 12.64 2.53 -17.16
C PHE A 521 12.05 2.72 -15.77
N THR A 522 11.87 3.97 -15.32
CA THR A 522 11.27 4.28 -14.01
C THR A 522 9.76 4.53 -14.09
N GLY A 523 9.11 4.13 -15.19
CA GLY A 523 7.67 4.27 -15.41
C GLY A 523 7.13 3.04 -16.12
N ILE A 524 7.04 3.09 -17.45
CA ILE A 524 6.43 2.03 -18.28
C ILE A 524 7.08 0.65 -18.05
N ALA A 525 8.40 0.57 -17.87
CA ALA A 525 9.06 -0.72 -17.62
C ALA A 525 8.65 -1.35 -16.28
N ILE A 526 8.28 -0.54 -15.28
CA ILE A 526 7.77 -1.02 -13.98
C ILE A 526 6.42 -1.69 -14.20
N VAL A 527 5.53 -1.12 -15.01
CA VAL A 527 4.23 -1.73 -15.38
C VAL A 527 4.44 -3.12 -15.98
N LEU A 528 5.40 -3.25 -16.91
CA LEU A 528 5.74 -4.53 -17.54
C LEU A 528 6.24 -5.57 -16.53
N TYR A 529 7.01 -5.14 -15.53
CA TYR A 529 7.62 -6.00 -14.51
C TYR A 529 6.67 -6.37 -13.37
N LEU A 530 5.82 -5.44 -12.92
CA LEU A 530 4.83 -5.69 -11.89
C LEU A 530 3.71 -6.58 -12.42
N ASN A 531 3.36 -6.44 -13.71
CA ASN A 531 2.26 -7.15 -14.34
C ASN A 531 1.01 -7.16 -13.45
N GLN A 532 0.61 -5.97 -13.00
CA GLN A 532 -0.43 -5.79 -11.98
C GLN A 532 -1.77 -6.38 -12.42
N LYS A 533 -2.46 -7.00 -11.46
CA LYS A 533 -3.83 -7.49 -11.61
C LYS A 533 -4.83 -6.34 -11.35
N PRO A 534 -6.08 -6.42 -11.83
CA PRO A 534 -7.10 -5.46 -11.48
C PRO A 534 -7.58 -5.67 -10.03
N LEU A 535 -8.35 -4.72 -9.48
CA LEU A 535 -8.96 -4.82 -8.15
C LEU A 535 -7.94 -5.00 -7.00
N GLU A 536 -6.73 -4.45 -7.13
CA GLU A 536 -5.78 -4.42 -6.01
C GLU A 536 -6.34 -3.55 -4.85
N PRO A 537 -6.13 -3.94 -3.58
CA PRO A 537 -6.60 -3.16 -2.43
C PRO A 537 -6.04 -1.74 -2.34
N ARG A 538 -4.84 -1.52 -2.89
CA ARG A 538 -4.18 -0.22 -3.01
C ARG A 538 -3.53 -0.12 -4.39
N GLU A 539 -3.85 0.92 -5.13
CA GLU A 539 -3.13 1.29 -6.33
C GLU A 539 -1.74 1.87 -5.99
N ARG A 540 -0.71 1.60 -6.82
CA ARG A 540 0.71 1.85 -6.50
C ARG A 540 1.36 2.95 -7.33
N ASP A 541 0.75 4.12 -7.39
CA ASP A 541 1.25 5.26 -8.18
C ASP A 541 2.63 5.77 -7.74
N TYR A 542 2.93 5.68 -6.44
CA TYR A 542 4.24 5.96 -5.87
C TYR A 542 5.39 5.15 -6.52
N ALA A 543 5.11 4.03 -7.18
CA ALA A 543 6.13 3.26 -7.91
C ALA A 543 6.62 4.00 -9.17
N TYR A 544 5.83 4.93 -9.71
CA TYR A 544 6.09 5.64 -10.96
C TYR A 544 6.74 7.01 -10.78
N VAL A 545 6.94 7.47 -9.54
CA VAL A 545 7.46 8.83 -9.25
C VAL A 545 8.82 9.11 -9.88
N GLY A 546 9.61 8.09 -10.20
CA GLY A 546 10.86 8.24 -10.95
C GLY A 546 10.66 8.72 -12.39
N SER A 547 9.60 8.30 -13.08
CA SER A 547 9.30 8.84 -14.42
C SER A 547 8.76 10.27 -14.33
N PHE A 548 8.03 10.60 -13.27
CA PHE A 548 7.56 11.97 -13.00
C PHE A 548 8.75 12.90 -12.72
N TYR A 549 9.76 12.43 -11.98
CA TYR A 549 11.05 13.11 -11.82
C TYR A 549 11.73 13.38 -13.17
N ALA A 550 11.77 12.38 -14.06
CA ALA A 550 12.35 12.55 -15.39
C ALA A 550 11.57 13.56 -16.25
N PHE A 551 10.24 13.55 -16.16
CA PHE A 551 9.40 14.51 -16.86
C PHE A 551 9.57 15.94 -16.33
N ALA A 552 9.76 16.12 -15.02
CA ALA A 552 10.04 17.41 -14.41
C ALA A 552 11.35 18.05 -14.90
N ILE A 553 12.34 17.24 -15.32
CA ILE A 553 13.53 17.75 -16.02
C ILE A 553 13.11 18.49 -17.29
N TRP A 554 12.21 17.92 -18.08
CA TRP A 554 11.70 18.58 -19.27
C TRP A 554 10.83 19.78 -18.95
N ILE A 555 10.01 19.77 -17.89
CA ILE A 555 9.27 20.98 -17.47
C ILE A 555 10.27 22.14 -17.23
N GLY A 556 11.37 21.89 -16.53
CA GLY A 556 12.42 22.88 -16.32
C GLY A 556 13.05 23.38 -17.62
N LEU A 557 13.44 22.47 -18.51
CA LEU A 557 13.99 22.84 -19.83
C LEU A 557 12.96 23.55 -20.73
N GLY A 558 11.66 23.38 -20.49
CA GLY A 558 10.57 24.09 -21.14
C GLY A 558 10.68 25.61 -21.01
N ALA A 559 11.18 26.11 -19.88
CA ALA A 559 11.44 27.54 -19.68
C ALA A 559 12.47 28.09 -20.70
N LEU A 560 13.46 27.29 -21.11
CA LEU A 560 14.41 27.66 -22.15
C LEU A 560 13.74 27.70 -23.53
N GLY A 561 12.86 26.73 -23.80
CA GLY A 561 12.04 26.71 -25.02
C GLY A 561 11.14 27.93 -25.13
N ILE A 562 10.45 28.30 -24.05
CA ILE A 562 9.60 29.50 -23.99
C ILE A 562 10.41 30.77 -24.23
N LYS A 563 11.58 30.91 -23.57
CA LYS A 563 12.45 32.07 -23.76
C LYS A 563 12.75 32.32 -25.23
N GLU A 564 13.15 31.27 -25.94
CA GLU A 564 13.55 31.39 -27.35
C GLU A 564 12.36 31.55 -28.29
N TRP A 565 11.21 31.01 -27.94
CA TRP A 565 10.03 31.11 -28.77
C TRP A 565 9.31 32.46 -28.61
N LEU A 566 8.96 32.83 -27.37
CA LEU A 566 8.16 34.03 -27.07
C LEU A 566 9.00 35.29 -26.92
N PHE A 567 10.19 35.19 -26.31
CA PHE A 567 10.97 36.37 -25.91
C PHE A 567 12.17 36.66 -26.81
N LYS A 568 12.21 36.09 -28.03
CA LYS A 568 13.28 36.32 -29.01
C LYS A 568 13.55 37.78 -29.38
N LYS A 569 12.56 38.67 -29.19
CA LYS A 569 12.66 40.11 -29.48
C LYS A 569 13.08 40.95 -28.27
N LEU A 570 13.17 40.37 -27.07
CA LEU A 570 13.60 41.09 -25.86
C LEU A 570 15.09 40.92 -25.61
N THR A 571 15.63 41.69 -24.66
CA THR A 571 17.01 41.49 -24.20
C THR A 571 17.16 40.09 -23.59
N PRO A 572 18.34 39.43 -23.70
CA PRO A 572 18.53 38.08 -23.18
C PRO A 572 18.21 37.92 -21.70
N THR A 573 18.44 38.97 -20.90
CA THR A 573 18.12 39.01 -19.47
C THR A 573 16.62 39.15 -19.24
N ALA A 574 15.94 40.10 -19.91
CA ALA A 574 14.49 40.26 -19.77
C ALA A 574 13.74 39.01 -20.23
N GLY A 575 14.15 38.41 -21.35
CA GLY A 575 13.56 37.15 -21.82
C GLY A 575 13.82 35.96 -20.87
N ALA A 576 14.99 35.90 -20.23
CA ALA A 576 15.28 34.88 -19.22
C ALA A 576 14.39 35.02 -17.97
N ILE A 577 14.22 36.25 -17.48
CA ILE A 577 13.34 36.54 -16.34
C ILE A 577 11.89 36.22 -16.71
N GLY A 578 11.40 36.73 -17.85
CA GLY A 578 10.03 36.50 -18.31
C GLY A 578 9.69 35.02 -18.47
N ALA A 579 10.58 34.24 -19.09
CA ALA A 579 10.37 32.79 -19.23
C ALA A 579 10.41 32.04 -17.89
N THR A 580 11.25 32.48 -16.95
CA THR A 580 11.30 31.89 -15.60
C THR A 580 10.01 32.17 -14.85
N VAL A 581 9.53 33.41 -14.87
CA VAL A 581 8.27 33.81 -14.21
C VAL A 581 7.09 33.03 -14.79
N ILE A 582 6.97 32.97 -16.12
CA ILE A 582 5.93 32.17 -16.78
C ILE A 582 6.04 30.70 -16.38
N GLY A 583 7.24 30.12 -16.41
CA GLY A 583 7.45 28.73 -16.03
C GLY A 583 7.06 28.44 -14.58
N LEU A 584 7.37 29.35 -13.64
CA LEU A 584 7.01 29.21 -12.23
C LEU A 584 5.49 29.28 -12.03
N LEU A 585 4.80 30.18 -12.73
CA LEU A 585 3.34 30.31 -12.66
C LEU A 585 2.63 29.12 -13.31
N ALA A 586 3.14 28.64 -14.45
CA ALA A 586 2.52 27.58 -15.26
C ALA A 586 2.68 26.17 -14.67
N ALA A 587 3.64 25.93 -13.77
CA ALA A 587 3.84 24.62 -13.16
C ALA A 587 3.84 24.68 -11.63
N PRO A 588 4.93 25.05 -10.93
CA PRO A 588 4.98 24.90 -9.48
C PRO A 588 3.93 25.72 -8.71
N VAL A 589 3.63 26.97 -9.11
CA VAL A 589 2.67 27.81 -8.37
C VAL A 589 1.25 27.27 -8.49
N ILE A 590 0.80 26.93 -9.69
CA ILE A 590 -0.55 26.36 -9.88
C ILE A 590 -0.68 24.97 -9.24
N MET A 591 0.37 24.16 -9.31
CA MET A 591 0.39 22.84 -8.67
C MET A 591 0.35 22.97 -7.14
N ALA A 592 1.09 23.92 -6.57
CA ALA A 592 1.03 24.21 -5.14
C ALA A 592 -0.32 24.80 -4.70
N GLU A 593 -0.92 25.70 -5.49
CA GLU A 593 -2.18 26.37 -5.11
C GLU A 593 -3.36 25.41 -5.13
N GLN A 594 -3.47 24.58 -6.16
CA GLN A 594 -4.53 23.57 -6.24
C GLN A 594 -4.25 22.42 -5.26
N GLY A 595 -3.00 21.95 -5.15
CA GLY A 595 -2.64 20.76 -4.37
C GLY A 595 -2.30 21.00 -2.90
N TRP A 596 -2.48 22.20 -2.34
CA TRP A 596 -2.09 22.43 -0.93
C TRP A 596 -3.09 21.80 0.05
N ASP A 597 -4.38 21.94 -0.22
CA ASP A 597 -5.41 21.61 0.75
C ASP A 597 -5.74 20.11 0.80
N ASP A 598 -5.45 19.35 -0.26
CA ASP A 598 -5.49 17.89 -0.33
C ASP A 598 -4.18 17.20 0.09
N HIS A 599 -3.09 17.95 0.29
CA HIS A 599 -1.84 17.42 0.83
C HIS A 599 -1.59 17.81 2.29
N ASP A 600 -2.34 18.77 2.85
CA ASP A 600 -2.20 19.21 4.25
C ASP A 600 -2.80 18.21 5.28
N ARG A 601 -1.98 17.23 5.67
CA ARG A 601 -2.30 16.21 6.68
C ARG A 601 -1.93 16.61 8.11
N SER A 602 -1.48 17.85 8.34
CA SER A 602 -0.91 18.32 9.61
C SER A 602 -1.80 18.20 10.85
N THR A 603 -3.09 17.91 10.65
CA THR A 603 -4.10 17.84 11.72
C THR A 603 -4.77 16.47 11.84
N LYS A 604 -4.45 15.54 10.94
CA LYS A 604 -5.09 14.22 10.82
C LYS A 604 -4.45 13.23 11.79
N LEU A 605 -5.26 12.57 12.63
CA LEU A 605 -4.81 11.55 13.60
C LEU A 605 -5.60 10.24 13.49
N VAL A 606 -6.28 10.02 12.36
CA VAL A 606 -7.22 8.90 12.19
C VAL A 606 -6.57 7.53 12.42
N PRO A 607 -5.42 7.17 11.79
CA PRO A 607 -4.81 5.86 12.00
C PRO A 607 -4.37 5.64 13.45
N HIS A 608 -3.78 6.68 14.06
CA HIS A 608 -3.34 6.67 15.45
C HIS A 608 -4.52 6.43 16.42
N ASP A 609 -5.58 7.23 16.31
CA ASP A 609 -6.70 7.17 17.24
C ASP A 609 -7.54 5.89 17.03
N ILE A 610 -7.67 5.39 15.80
CA ILE A 610 -8.27 4.08 15.53
C ILE A 610 -7.49 2.96 16.24
N ALA A 611 -6.17 2.95 16.14
CA ALA A 611 -5.33 1.97 16.82
C ALA A 611 -5.50 2.02 18.35
N LEU A 612 -5.53 3.23 18.92
CA LEU A 612 -5.82 3.44 20.33
C LEU A 612 -7.19 2.84 20.70
N ASP A 613 -8.22 3.13 19.92
CA ASP A 613 -9.60 2.74 20.21
C ASP A 613 -9.85 1.23 20.07
N TYR A 614 -9.18 0.56 19.13
CA TYR A 614 -9.12 -0.91 19.09
C TYR A 614 -8.59 -1.47 20.41
N LEU A 615 -7.45 -0.96 20.90
CA LEU A 615 -6.87 -1.41 22.17
C LEU A 615 -7.73 -1.04 23.38
N GLN A 616 -8.38 0.13 23.38
CA GLN A 616 -9.29 0.55 24.45
C GLN A 616 -10.62 -0.21 24.46
N SER A 617 -11.01 -0.79 23.33
CA SER A 617 -12.14 -1.73 23.23
C SER A 617 -11.85 -3.02 23.99
N CYS A 618 -10.59 -3.46 24.04
CA CYS A 618 -10.20 -4.73 24.66
C CYS A 618 -10.11 -4.64 26.19
N ALA A 619 -10.63 -5.64 26.88
CA ALA A 619 -10.34 -5.90 28.28
C ALA A 619 -8.82 -6.15 28.53
N PRO A 620 -8.34 -6.04 29.79
CA PRO A 620 -6.94 -6.34 30.14
C PRO A 620 -6.50 -7.74 29.71
N ASN A 621 -5.24 -7.87 29.26
CA ASN A 621 -4.58 -9.12 28.86
C ASN A 621 -5.27 -9.87 27.70
N ALA A 622 -6.03 -9.15 26.88
CA ALA A 622 -6.77 -9.72 25.75
C ALA A 622 -5.87 -10.29 24.64
N ILE A 623 -6.49 -11.12 23.80
CA ILE A 623 -6.00 -11.52 22.48
C ILE A 623 -6.91 -10.84 21.46
N LEU A 624 -6.34 -10.01 20.58
CA LEU A 624 -7.05 -9.29 19.52
C LEU A 624 -6.63 -9.86 18.17
N PHE A 625 -7.55 -10.56 17.51
CA PHE A 625 -7.38 -11.02 16.13
C PHE A 625 -7.67 -9.87 15.15
N THR A 626 -6.72 -9.61 14.25
CA THR A 626 -6.80 -8.61 13.18
C THR A 626 -6.61 -9.29 11.83
N TYR A 627 -6.80 -8.59 10.71
CA TYR A 627 -6.70 -9.23 9.39
C TYR A 627 -5.73 -8.52 8.44
N GLY A 628 -5.84 -7.22 8.26
CA GLY A 628 -5.16 -6.48 7.20
C GLY A 628 -4.05 -5.54 7.69
N ASP A 629 -3.45 -4.82 6.75
CA ASP A 629 -2.40 -3.84 7.07
C ASP A 629 -2.96 -2.67 7.89
N ASN A 630 -4.12 -2.14 7.49
CA ASN A 630 -4.71 -0.93 8.09
C ASN A 630 -5.28 -1.14 9.50
N ASP A 631 -5.61 -2.37 9.90
CA ASP A 631 -5.96 -2.67 11.29
C ASP A 631 -4.75 -3.10 12.13
N THR A 632 -3.71 -3.68 11.51
CA THR A 632 -2.58 -4.28 12.24
C THR A 632 -1.40 -3.33 12.42
N TYR A 633 -0.96 -2.63 11.36
CA TYR A 633 0.27 -1.83 11.41
C TYR A 633 0.16 -0.59 12.30
N PRO A 634 -0.97 0.14 12.32
CA PRO A 634 -1.19 1.19 13.32
C PRO A 634 -1.18 0.66 14.77
N LEU A 635 -1.68 -0.55 15.02
CA LEU A 635 -1.63 -1.19 16.33
C LEU A 635 -0.21 -1.56 16.75
N TRP A 636 0.59 -2.09 15.82
CA TRP A 636 2.01 -2.35 16.07
C TRP A 636 2.76 -1.05 16.37
N TYR A 637 2.49 0.03 15.65
CA TYR A 637 3.05 1.34 15.94
C TYR A 637 2.75 1.78 17.38
N ILE A 638 1.48 1.82 17.78
CA ILE A 638 1.10 2.41 19.06
C ILE A 638 1.56 1.56 20.26
N GLN A 639 1.68 0.24 20.10
CA GLN A 639 2.27 -0.64 21.12
C GLN A 639 3.80 -0.54 21.19
N GLU A 640 4.48 -0.63 20.03
CA GLU A 640 5.94 -0.71 20.01
C GLU A 640 6.60 0.65 20.27
N VAL A 641 5.95 1.76 19.88
CA VAL A 641 6.50 3.11 20.01
C VAL A 641 5.94 3.83 21.21
N GLU A 642 4.61 3.96 21.30
CA GLU A 642 3.95 4.76 22.35
C GLU A 642 3.64 3.96 23.62
N ASN A 643 3.87 2.65 23.61
CA ASN A 643 3.65 1.75 24.75
C ASN A 643 2.20 1.76 25.26
N VAL A 644 1.23 1.86 24.36
CA VAL A 644 -0.19 1.81 24.69
C VAL A 644 -0.65 0.36 24.78
N ARG A 645 -1.25 -0.03 25.92
CA ARG A 645 -1.81 -1.39 26.15
C ARG A 645 -0.86 -2.52 25.70
N PRO A 646 0.41 -2.53 26.16
CA PRO A 646 1.39 -3.59 25.84
C PRO A 646 1.00 -4.98 26.37
N ASP A 647 -0.08 -5.06 27.18
CA ASP A 647 -0.68 -6.28 27.70
C ASP A 647 -1.56 -7.04 26.68
N VAL A 648 -2.08 -6.35 25.66
CA VAL A 648 -2.93 -6.97 24.63
C VAL A 648 -2.05 -7.65 23.58
N ARG A 649 -2.36 -8.91 23.25
CA ARG A 649 -1.69 -9.61 22.15
C ARG A 649 -2.42 -9.36 20.84
N ILE A 650 -1.72 -8.79 19.84
CA ILE A 650 -2.24 -8.66 18.47
C ILE A 650 -1.90 -9.93 17.69
N VAL A 651 -2.89 -10.48 16.98
CA VAL A 651 -2.75 -11.67 16.12
C VAL A 651 -3.32 -11.37 14.74
N ASN A 652 -2.46 -11.09 13.77
CA ASN A 652 -2.86 -10.88 12.39
C ASN A 652 -3.11 -12.24 11.72
N LEU A 653 -4.36 -12.47 11.31
CA LEU A 653 -4.82 -13.72 10.72
C LEU A 653 -4.19 -14.01 9.35
N SER A 654 -3.83 -13.00 8.55
CA SER A 654 -3.15 -13.19 7.27
C SER A 654 -1.71 -13.70 7.42
N LEU A 655 -1.07 -13.43 8.56
CA LEU A 655 0.26 -13.94 8.91
C LEU A 655 0.19 -15.23 9.74
N PHE A 656 -0.99 -15.57 10.28
CA PHE A 656 -1.15 -16.66 11.24
C PHE A 656 -0.93 -18.06 10.67
N ASP A 657 -1.02 -18.19 9.35
CA ASP A 657 -0.71 -19.43 8.62
C ASP A 657 0.80 -19.68 8.45
N THR A 658 1.66 -18.83 9.00
CA THR A 658 3.11 -18.98 8.91
C THR A 658 3.72 -19.49 10.23
N ASP A 659 4.67 -20.40 10.13
CA ASP A 659 5.32 -21.04 11.28
C ASP A 659 6.11 -20.05 12.15
N TRP A 660 6.80 -19.08 11.53
CA TRP A 660 7.52 -18.03 12.23
C TRP A 660 6.59 -17.16 13.08
N TYR A 661 5.38 -16.88 12.60
CA TYR A 661 4.42 -16.05 13.34
C TYR A 661 3.86 -16.81 14.55
N ILE A 662 3.46 -18.08 14.37
CA ILE A 662 3.06 -18.97 15.48
C ILE A 662 4.18 -19.07 16.52
N ASN A 663 5.43 -19.22 16.09
CA ASN A 663 6.59 -19.22 16.98
C ASN A 663 6.72 -17.93 17.79
N GLY A 664 6.55 -16.76 17.17
CA GLY A 664 6.57 -15.46 17.86
C GLY A 664 5.44 -15.32 18.88
N LEU A 665 4.24 -15.84 18.57
CA LEU A 665 3.09 -15.80 19.48
C LEU A 665 3.25 -16.69 20.73
N ARG A 666 4.12 -17.70 20.65
CA ARG A 666 4.52 -18.56 21.78
C ARG A 666 5.60 -17.95 22.67
N GLN A 667 6.08 -16.75 22.34
CA GLN A 667 7.02 -15.99 23.16
C GLN A 667 6.31 -14.84 23.89
N LYS A 668 6.92 -14.36 24.97
CA LYS A 668 6.48 -13.12 25.62
C LYS A 668 6.74 -11.97 24.65
N GLN A 669 5.72 -11.15 24.37
CA GLN A 669 5.84 -9.92 23.59
C GLN A 669 5.35 -8.78 24.45
N ASN A 670 6.19 -7.76 24.65
CA ASN A 670 5.92 -6.67 25.57
C ASN A 670 5.50 -7.19 26.97
N GLU A 671 4.33 -6.79 27.47
CA GLU A 671 3.77 -7.25 28.74
C GLU A 671 2.87 -8.49 28.58
N SER A 672 2.43 -8.80 27.35
CA SER A 672 1.65 -10.02 27.08
C SER A 672 2.48 -11.28 27.26
N ALA A 673 2.03 -12.15 28.16
CA ALA A 673 2.49 -13.54 28.26
C ALA A 673 2.30 -14.29 26.91
N PRO A 674 3.05 -15.39 26.69
CA PRO A 674 2.82 -16.32 25.58
C PRO A 674 1.34 -16.70 25.41
N LEU A 675 0.90 -16.89 24.16
CA LEU A 675 -0.42 -17.45 23.90
C LEU A 675 -0.50 -18.91 24.37
N PRO A 676 -1.69 -19.41 24.79
CA PRO A 676 -1.88 -20.79 25.24
C PRO A 676 -1.92 -21.77 24.05
N ILE A 677 -0.87 -21.75 23.21
CA ILE A 677 -0.69 -22.66 22.08
C ILE A 677 0.10 -23.88 22.59
N THR A 678 -0.57 -25.02 22.67
CA THR A 678 -0.04 -26.31 23.08
C THR A 678 0.71 -27.03 21.95
N MET A 679 0.44 -26.64 20.69
CA MET A 679 1.14 -27.14 19.51
C MET A 679 2.67 -27.05 19.67
N LYS A 680 3.36 -28.14 19.31
CA LYS A 680 4.82 -28.20 19.27
C LYS A 680 5.34 -27.73 17.91
N PRO A 681 6.53 -27.08 17.83
CA PRO A 681 7.07 -26.58 16.56
C PRO A 681 7.04 -27.60 15.43
N GLU A 682 7.40 -28.85 15.72
CA GLU A 682 7.48 -29.92 14.74
C GLU A 682 6.13 -30.25 14.10
N GLN A 683 5.01 -29.82 14.70
CA GLN A 683 3.66 -30.06 14.19
C GLN A 683 3.19 -29.01 13.17
N TYR A 684 3.87 -27.87 13.06
CA TYR A 684 3.43 -26.74 12.22
C TYR A 684 4.56 -26.02 11.46
N VAL A 685 5.80 -26.52 11.51
CA VAL A 685 6.89 -26.08 10.61
C VAL A 685 6.43 -26.13 9.14
N GLN A 686 7.01 -25.29 8.28
CA GLN A 686 6.71 -25.31 6.84
C GLN A 686 6.75 -26.73 6.25
N GLY A 687 5.70 -27.16 5.55
CA GLY A 687 5.52 -28.52 5.04
C GLY A 687 4.64 -29.42 5.91
N GLU A 688 4.42 -29.06 7.19
CA GLU A 688 3.59 -29.82 8.12
C GLU A 688 2.25 -29.10 8.35
N ARG A 689 1.15 -29.83 8.15
CA ARG A 689 -0.23 -29.36 8.36
C ARG A 689 -0.53 -28.00 7.71
N ASP A 690 0.08 -27.70 6.56
CA ASP A 690 -0.12 -26.44 5.84
C ASP A 690 -1.60 -26.26 5.49
N VAL A 691 -2.24 -27.31 4.96
CA VAL A 691 -3.67 -27.38 4.68
C VAL A 691 -4.19 -28.78 5.02
N MET A 692 -5.28 -28.86 5.77
CA MET A 692 -5.96 -30.10 6.14
C MET A 692 -7.39 -30.08 5.57
N PRO A 693 -7.76 -31.02 4.68
CA PRO A 693 -9.08 -30.99 4.05
C PRO A 693 -10.20 -31.32 5.03
N TYR A 694 -11.41 -30.90 4.69
CA TYR A 694 -12.63 -31.38 5.31
C TYR A 694 -13.09 -32.68 4.65
N ASP A 695 -13.38 -33.70 5.47
CA ASP A 695 -14.04 -34.93 5.04
C ASP A 695 -15.21 -35.22 6.00
N ASP A 696 -16.42 -35.36 5.47
CA ASP A 696 -17.63 -35.42 6.29
C ASP A 696 -17.90 -36.87 6.74
N TYR A 697 -17.53 -37.16 8.00
CA TYR A 697 -17.75 -38.47 8.61
C TYR A 697 -19.18 -38.65 9.12
N LYS A 698 -20.09 -37.70 8.86
CA LYS A 698 -21.49 -37.72 9.28
C LYS A 698 -21.66 -37.94 10.78
N ILE A 699 -20.75 -37.36 11.57
CA ILE A 699 -20.79 -37.43 13.03
C ILE A 699 -22.07 -36.74 13.51
N ALA A 700 -22.87 -37.43 14.33
CA ALA A 700 -24.11 -36.88 14.85
C ALA A 700 -23.82 -35.77 15.89
N GLY A 701 -24.43 -34.60 15.70
CA GLY A 701 -24.32 -33.46 16.61
C GLY A 701 -22.98 -32.72 16.55
N SER A 702 -22.77 -31.83 17.53
CA SER A 702 -21.53 -31.05 17.67
C SER A 702 -20.46 -31.82 18.45
N VAL A 703 -19.18 -31.67 18.08
CA VAL A 703 -18.04 -32.30 18.74
C VAL A 703 -17.23 -31.28 19.55
N GLU A 704 -16.76 -31.65 20.75
CA GLU A 704 -15.90 -30.77 21.56
C GLU A 704 -14.66 -30.36 20.78
N LEU A 705 -14.39 -29.05 20.71
CA LEU A 705 -13.27 -28.48 19.95
C LEU A 705 -11.94 -29.09 20.37
N LYS A 706 -11.77 -29.36 21.67
CA LYS A 706 -10.56 -30.00 22.19
C LYS A 706 -10.30 -31.37 21.54
N ASN A 707 -11.33 -32.19 21.37
CA ASN A 707 -11.19 -33.50 20.72
C ASN A 707 -10.83 -33.35 19.23
N VAL A 708 -11.35 -32.31 18.57
CA VAL A 708 -11.00 -32.00 17.17
C VAL A 708 -9.55 -31.54 17.07
N VAL A 709 -9.08 -30.70 17.99
CA VAL A 709 -7.67 -30.27 18.05
C VAL A 709 -6.75 -31.47 18.31
N ASP A 710 -7.11 -32.34 19.26
CA ASP A 710 -6.32 -33.55 19.57
C ASP A 710 -6.19 -34.47 18.33
N LEU A 711 -7.28 -34.65 17.56
CA LEU A 711 -7.25 -35.40 16.30
C LEU A 711 -6.38 -34.72 15.23
N LEU A 712 -6.54 -33.41 15.03
CA LEU A 712 -5.76 -32.65 14.04
C LEU A 712 -4.27 -32.61 14.38
N LEU A 713 -3.92 -32.71 15.67
CA LEU A 713 -2.55 -32.78 16.16
C LEU A 713 -2.00 -34.20 16.27
N SER A 714 -2.85 -35.23 16.10
CA SER A 714 -2.43 -36.62 16.13
C SER A 714 -1.39 -36.90 15.04
N ASN A 715 -0.37 -37.66 15.42
CA ASN A 715 0.63 -38.20 14.51
C ASN A 715 0.32 -39.66 14.15
N ASP A 716 -0.73 -40.26 14.73
CA ASP A 716 -1.09 -41.64 14.47
C ASP A 716 -1.62 -41.79 13.04
N GLU A 717 -1.11 -42.79 12.33
CA GLU A 717 -1.44 -43.03 10.93
C GLU A 717 -2.89 -43.49 10.71
N SER A 718 -3.58 -43.91 11.78
CA SER A 718 -5.02 -44.22 11.78
C SER A 718 -5.90 -42.98 11.75
N ASP A 719 -5.37 -41.83 12.17
CA ASP A 719 -6.11 -40.58 12.35
C ASP A 719 -5.97 -39.65 11.13
N LYS A 720 -5.39 -40.17 10.04
CA LYS A 720 -5.14 -39.46 8.79
C LYS A 720 -5.86 -40.15 7.64
N VAL A 721 -6.30 -39.36 6.67
CA VAL A 721 -6.92 -39.85 5.44
C VAL A 721 -5.91 -39.89 4.29
N PRO A 722 -6.03 -40.86 3.36
CA PRO A 722 -5.19 -40.93 2.19
C PRO A 722 -5.49 -39.79 1.22
N MET A 723 -4.44 -39.20 0.65
CA MET A 723 -4.49 -38.16 -0.37
C MET A 723 -4.30 -38.78 -1.78
N GLN A 724 -4.61 -38.01 -2.82
CA GLN A 724 -4.52 -38.48 -4.21
C GLN A 724 -3.09 -38.86 -4.64
N ASP A 725 -2.09 -38.25 -4.02
CA ASP A 725 -0.66 -38.52 -4.25
C ASP A 725 -0.12 -39.72 -3.44
N GLY A 726 -0.99 -40.43 -2.72
CA GLY A 726 -0.65 -41.58 -1.87
C GLY A 726 -0.09 -41.21 -0.50
N THR A 727 0.07 -39.91 -0.19
CA THR A 727 0.40 -39.45 1.16
C THR A 727 -0.82 -39.55 2.08
N LYS A 728 -0.60 -39.40 3.38
CA LYS A 728 -1.68 -39.30 4.38
C LYS A 728 -1.63 -37.93 5.01
N SER A 729 -2.79 -37.32 5.23
CA SER A 729 -2.87 -36.01 5.86
C SER A 729 -3.98 -35.96 6.92
N ASN A 730 -3.75 -35.15 7.95
CA ASN A 730 -4.75 -34.83 8.96
C ASN A 730 -5.96 -34.15 8.28
N PHE A 731 -7.15 -34.37 8.81
CA PHE A 731 -8.38 -33.89 8.20
C PHE A 731 -9.40 -33.48 9.25
N LEU A 732 -10.33 -32.62 8.86
CA LEU A 732 -11.45 -32.20 9.70
C LEU A 732 -12.65 -33.16 9.46
N PRO A 733 -13.07 -33.97 10.46
CA PRO A 733 -14.12 -34.98 10.28
C PRO A 733 -15.56 -34.44 10.37
N THR A 734 -15.73 -33.23 10.90
CA THR A 734 -17.02 -32.55 11.08
C THR A 734 -16.82 -31.05 11.14
N LYS A 735 -17.78 -30.28 10.62
CA LYS A 735 -17.83 -28.82 10.81
C LYS A 735 -18.63 -28.40 12.05
N ASN A 736 -19.35 -29.31 12.69
CA ASN A 736 -20.17 -29.00 13.86
C ASN A 736 -19.31 -29.08 15.12
N LEU A 737 -18.89 -27.92 15.61
CA LEU A 737 -17.96 -27.77 16.72
C LEU A 737 -18.70 -27.25 17.95
N LYS A 738 -18.21 -27.62 19.14
CA LYS A 738 -18.70 -27.05 20.40
C LYS A 738 -17.62 -26.83 21.44
N ILE A 739 -17.89 -25.93 22.38
CA ILE A 739 -17.14 -25.76 23.62
C ILE A 739 -18.15 -25.84 24.77
N THR A 740 -17.99 -26.82 25.66
CA THR A 740 -18.73 -26.85 26.93
C THR A 740 -18.28 -25.69 27.83
N VAL A 741 -19.24 -24.98 28.43
CA VAL A 741 -19.01 -23.76 29.19
C VAL A 741 -19.26 -24.03 30.68
N ASP A 742 -18.29 -23.70 31.52
CA ASP A 742 -18.45 -23.61 32.98
C ASP A 742 -18.85 -22.17 33.38
N PRO A 743 -20.09 -21.92 33.81
CA PRO A 743 -20.54 -20.58 34.20
C PRO A 743 -19.72 -19.97 35.34
N GLN A 744 -19.22 -20.77 36.29
CA GLN A 744 -18.41 -20.24 37.40
C GLN A 744 -17.06 -19.75 36.89
N GLN A 745 -16.43 -20.50 35.98
CA GLN A 745 -15.18 -20.09 35.36
C GLN A 745 -15.34 -18.77 34.61
N VAL A 746 -16.35 -18.67 33.73
CA VAL A 746 -16.63 -17.49 32.91
C VAL A 746 -16.86 -16.22 33.76
N ILE A 747 -17.53 -16.36 34.90
CA ILE A 747 -17.75 -15.25 35.84
C ILE A 747 -16.43 -14.90 36.58
N SER A 748 -15.71 -15.91 37.08
CA SER A 748 -14.48 -15.71 37.85
C SER A 748 -13.35 -15.06 37.04
N THR A 749 -13.30 -15.30 35.72
CA THR A 749 -12.33 -14.67 34.80
C THR A 749 -12.77 -13.30 34.32
N GLY A 750 -13.97 -12.83 34.70
CA GLY A 750 -14.52 -11.55 34.24
C GLY A 750 -14.91 -11.56 32.76
N THR A 751 -15.12 -12.73 32.16
CA THR A 751 -15.61 -12.86 30.78
C THR A 751 -17.05 -12.37 30.66
N VAL A 752 -17.90 -12.74 31.62
CA VAL A 752 -19.28 -12.26 31.75
C VAL A 752 -19.46 -11.69 33.15
N PRO A 753 -20.06 -10.49 33.32
CA PRO A 753 -20.37 -9.95 34.64
C PRO A 753 -21.30 -10.87 35.43
N ALA A 754 -21.14 -10.92 36.76
CA ALA A 754 -21.99 -11.74 37.62
C ALA A 754 -23.50 -11.42 37.48
N ALA A 755 -23.84 -10.18 37.15
CA ALA A 755 -25.22 -9.75 36.89
C ALA A 755 -25.88 -10.45 35.69
N ASP A 756 -25.07 -10.93 34.73
CA ASP A 756 -25.51 -11.59 33.51
C ASP A 756 -25.37 -13.12 33.57
N ALA A 757 -25.15 -13.69 34.75
CA ALA A 757 -24.95 -15.14 34.93
C ALA A 757 -26.07 -16.00 34.32
N SER A 758 -27.33 -15.52 34.35
CA SER A 758 -28.49 -16.23 33.79
C SER A 758 -28.50 -16.28 32.25
N LYS A 759 -27.75 -15.40 31.60
CA LYS A 759 -27.60 -15.32 30.14
C LYS A 759 -26.52 -16.26 29.62
N ILE A 760 -25.69 -16.86 30.48
CA ILE A 760 -24.63 -17.78 30.07
C ILE A 760 -25.25 -19.04 29.46
N THR A 761 -24.75 -19.45 28.29
CA THR A 761 -25.10 -20.75 27.68
C THR A 761 -24.28 -21.87 28.32
N THR A 762 -24.83 -23.07 28.44
CA THR A 762 -24.09 -24.26 28.92
C THR A 762 -23.13 -24.79 27.86
N THR A 763 -23.41 -24.50 26.58
CA THR A 763 -22.60 -24.93 25.44
C THR A 763 -22.57 -23.84 24.37
N MET A 764 -21.38 -23.57 23.84
CA MET A 764 -21.21 -22.81 22.61
C MET A 764 -21.10 -23.77 21.43
N ASP A 765 -22.15 -23.88 20.62
CA ASP A 765 -22.18 -24.74 19.43
C ASP A 765 -22.09 -23.87 18.17
N TRP A 766 -21.24 -24.20 17.19
CA TRP A 766 -21.20 -23.48 15.92
C TRP A 766 -20.79 -24.39 14.76
N LYS A 767 -20.99 -23.89 13.54
CA LYS A 767 -20.57 -24.57 12.33
C LYS A 767 -19.36 -23.86 11.74
N PHE A 768 -18.24 -24.56 11.63
CA PHE A 768 -17.07 -24.06 10.91
C PHE A 768 -17.43 -23.78 9.44
N ASN A 769 -17.01 -22.63 8.93
CA ASN A 769 -17.52 -22.07 7.68
C ASN A 769 -16.61 -22.33 6.45
N LYS A 770 -15.41 -22.93 6.61
CA LYS A 770 -14.48 -23.21 5.52
C LYS A 770 -14.44 -24.69 5.12
N GLY A 771 -13.87 -24.99 3.95
CA GLY A 771 -13.72 -26.35 3.39
C GLY A 771 -12.41 -27.06 3.77
N TYR A 772 -11.55 -26.39 4.54
CA TYR A 772 -10.26 -26.91 4.99
C TYR A 772 -9.84 -26.13 6.24
N VAL A 773 -8.91 -26.70 7.01
CA VAL A 773 -8.26 -26.09 8.16
C VAL A 773 -6.82 -25.78 7.78
N THR A 774 -6.42 -24.52 7.88
CA THR A 774 -5.01 -24.11 7.75
C THR A 774 -4.30 -24.22 9.10
N LYS A 775 -2.96 -24.20 9.12
CA LYS A 775 -2.24 -24.22 10.41
C LYS A 775 -2.53 -23.03 11.31
N GLY A 776 -2.78 -21.83 10.77
CA GLY A 776 -3.20 -20.68 11.58
C GLY A 776 -4.60 -20.89 12.16
N THR A 777 -5.51 -21.49 11.40
CA THR A 777 -6.84 -21.88 11.91
C THR A 777 -6.72 -22.92 13.02
N LEU A 778 -5.85 -23.93 12.86
CA LEU A 778 -5.56 -24.91 13.91
C LEU A 778 -4.97 -24.26 15.16
N ALA A 779 -4.04 -23.32 15.02
CA ALA A 779 -3.50 -22.56 16.14
C ALA A 779 -4.58 -21.71 16.85
N MET A 780 -5.53 -21.14 16.10
CA MET A 780 -6.69 -20.47 16.69
C MET A 780 -7.58 -21.45 17.47
N PHE A 781 -7.86 -22.63 16.92
CA PHE A 781 -8.61 -23.68 17.62
C PHE A 781 -7.91 -24.14 18.89
N ASP A 782 -6.59 -24.30 18.85
CA ASP A 782 -5.78 -24.66 20.00
C ASP A 782 -5.85 -23.58 21.10
N ILE A 783 -5.75 -22.29 20.74
CA ILE A 783 -5.98 -21.18 21.66
C ILE A 783 -7.39 -21.27 22.28
N LEU A 784 -8.43 -21.43 21.47
CA LEU A 784 -9.81 -21.51 21.95
C LEU A 784 -10.02 -22.69 22.92
N ALA A 785 -9.45 -23.85 22.61
CA ALA A 785 -9.56 -25.06 23.42
C ALA A 785 -8.80 -24.98 24.75
N HIS A 786 -7.70 -24.22 24.82
CA HIS A 786 -6.80 -24.21 25.98
C HIS A 786 -6.78 -22.89 26.77
N ASN A 787 -7.39 -21.82 26.26
CA ASN A 787 -7.45 -20.53 26.94
C ASN A 787 -8.27 -20.56 28.24
N ASN A 788 -9.29 -21.42 28.35
CA ASN A 788 -10.14 -21.55 29.55
C ASN A 788 -10.67 -20.20 30.07
N TRP A 789 -11.03 -19.30 29.15
CA TRP A 789 -11.49 -17.93 29.43
C TRP A 789 -10.52 -17.03 30.22
N LYS A 790 -9.27 -17.46 30.47
CA LYS A 790 -8.28 -16.69 31.23
C LYS A 790 -7.86 -15.41 30.53
N ARG A 791 -7.83 -15.42 29.20
CA ARG A 791 -7.59 -14.24 28.37
C ARG A 791 -8.86 -13.91 27.58
N PRO A 792 -9.36 -12.67 27.64
CA PRO A 792 -10.44 -12.24 26.76
C PRO A 792 -10.04 -12.38 25.28
N ILE A 793 -10.93 -12.90 24.45
CA ILE A 793 -10.70 -13.07 23.01
C ILE A 793 -11.54 -12.04 22.26
N TYR A 794 -10.89 -11.32 21.35
CA TYR A 794 -11.50 -10.29 20.52
C TYR A 794 -11.14 -10.47 19.04
N PHE A 795 -12.02 -10.00 18.18
CA PHE A 795 -11.74 -9.78 16.76
C PHE A 795 -11.93 -8.29 16.45
N ALA A 796 -11.05 -7.69 15.67
CA ALA A 796 -11.26 -6.34 15.16
C ALA A 796 -12.54 -6.29 14.31
N SER A 797 -13.31 -5.20 14.39
CA SER A 797 -14.56 -5.02 13.66
C SER A 797 -14.41 -5.01 12.13
N THR A 798 -13.17 -4.86 11.65
CA THR A 798 -12.77 -4.90 10.23
C THR A 798 -12.46 -6.30 9.72
N VAL A 799 -12.40 -7.30 10.61
CA VAL A 799 -12.17 -8.69 10.22
C VAL A 799 -13.35 -9.19 9.38
N PRO A 800 -13.13 -9.77 8.19
CA PRO A 800 -14.21 -10.33 7.39
C PRO A 800 -14.93 -11.48 8.13
N SER A 801 -16.26 -11.60 7.97
CA SER A 801 -17.05 -12.59 8.70
C SER A 801 -16.61 -14.04 8.47
N GLU A 802 -16.12 -14.35 7.26
CA GLU A 802 -15.52 -15.64 6.94
C GLU A 802 -14.35 -16.02 7.86
N GLN A 803 -13.65 -15.03 8.42
CA GLN A 803 -12.49 -15.22 9.30
C GLN A 803 -12.89 -15.38 10.78
N TYR A 804 -14.16 -15.15 11.15
CA TYR A 804 -14.67 -15.53 12.48
C TYR A 804 -14.83 -17.04 12.66
N ASN A 805 -14.66 -17.82 11.58
CA ASN A 805 -14.70 -19.28 11.59
C ASN A 805 -16.03 -19.85 12.15
N GLY A 806 -17.12 -19.10 11.99
CA GLY A 806 -18.49 -19.44 12.42
C GLY A 806 -18.85 -19.01 13.85
N LEU A 807 -17.98 -18.28 14.55
CA LEU A 807 -18.21 -17.81 15.92
C LEU A 807 -19.12 -16.58 16.02
N ASP A 808 -19.58 -16.05 14.90
CA ASP A 808 -20.31 -14.78 14.72
C ASP A 808 -21.40 -14.55 15.77
N LYS A 809 -22.20 -15.59 16.05
CA LYS A 809 -23.31 -15.51 17.00
C LYS A 809 -22.90 -15.38 18.48
N TYR A 810 -21.62 -15.47 18.79
CA TYR A 810 -21.06 -15.28 20.12
C TYR A 810 -20.15 -14.05 20.21
N LEU A 811 -20.10 -13.22 19.16
CA LEU A 811 -19.30 -12.01 19.10
C LEU A 811 -20.13 -10.80 19.49
N TYR A 812 -19.71 -10.12 20.57
CA TYR A 812 -20.36 -8.93 21.11
C TYR A 812 -19.45 -7.72 20.94
N SER A 813 -19.92 -6.68 20.24
CA SER A 813 -19.18 -5.45 20.04
C SER A 813 -19.02 -4.66 21.34
N GLU A 814 -17.77 -4.32 21.66
CA GLU A 814 -17.39 -3.41 22.75
C GLU A 814 -16.76 -2.11 22.21
N GLY A 815 -16.87 -1.86 20.90
CA GLY A 815 -16.23 -0.75 20.23
C GLY A 815 -15.79 -1.08 18.81
N LEU A 816 -14.51 -0.88 18.55
CA LEU A 816 -13.85 -1.36 17.35
C LEU A 816 -13.42 -2.83 17.47
N ALA A 817 -13.69 -3.48 18.62
CA ALA A 817 -13.40 -4.89 18.82
C ALA A 817 -14.65 -5.67 19.28
N LEU A 818 -14.80 -6.87 18.73
CA LEU A 818 -15.87 -7.82 19.02
C LEU A 818 -15.36 -8.89 19.99
N ARG A 819 -15.90 -8.92 21.21
CA ARG A 819 -15.55 -9.88 22.26
C ARG A 819 -16.27 -11.20 22.07
N LEU A 820 -15.55 -12.31 22.16
CA LEU A 820 -16.15 -13.64 22.23
C LEU A 820 -16.74 -13.89 23.62
N MET A 821 -18.05 -14.11 23.71
CA MET A 821 -18.77 -14.34 24.96
C MET A 821 -19.75 -15.52 24.88
N PRO A 822 -19.78 -16.42 25.88
CA PRO A 822 -20.66 -17.60 25.89
C PRO A 822 -22.08 -17.24 26.39
N LEU A 823 -22.76 -16.35 25.67
CA LEU A 823 -24.13 -15.95 25.99
C LEU A 823 -25.14 -16.73 25.13
N LYS A 824 -26.36 -16.90 25.66
CA LYS A 824 -27.50 -17.43 24.90
C LYS A 824 -27.78 -16.51 23.71
N ALA A 825 -27.96 -17.10 22.53
CA ALA A 825 -28.25 -16.34 21.33
C ALA A 825 -29.53 -15.52 21.51
N ASP A 826 -29.48 -14.24 21.15
CA ASP A 826 -30.66 -13.39 21.11
C ASP A 826 -31.51 -13.75 19.89
N THR A 827 -32.59 -14.51 20.09
CA THR A 827 -33.51 -14.92 19.03
C THR A 827 -34.43 -13.80 18.54
N THR A 828 -34.30 -12.57 19.10
CA THR A 828 -35.12 -11.41 18.70
C THR A 828 -34.42 -10.49 17.69
N ALA A 829 -33.17 -10.79 17.31
CA ALA A 829 -32.44 -10.04 16.30
C ALA A 829 -33.05 -10.23 14.90
N SER A 830 -33.47 -9.14 14.26
CA SER A 830 -33.94 -9.12 12.87
C SER A 830 -32.82 -9.44 11.88
N GLU A 831 -33.13 -10.13 10.77
CA GLU A 831 -32.18 -10.49 9.70
C GLU A 831 -31.34 -9.32 9.18
N ASP A 832 -31.86 -8.08 9.25
CA ASP A 832 -31.21 -6.89 8.68
C ASP A 832 -30.01 -6.34 9.48
N ARG A 833 -29.86 -6.65 10.79
CA ARG A 833 -28.72 -6.21 11.62
C ARG A 833 -28.48 -7.13 12.83
N PRO A 834 -27.67 -8.20 12.68
CA PRO A 834 -27.38 -9.17 13.74
C PRO A 834 -26.23 -8.76 14.68
N GLU A 835 -25.78 -7.50 14.68
CA GLU A 835 -24.66 -7.06 15.54
C GLU A 835 -25.09 -7.05 17.01
N GLN A 836 -24.51 -7.96 17.80
CA GLN A 836 -24.73 -8.03 19.24
C GLN A 836 -23.82 -7.01 19.93
N LEU A 837 -24.36 -6.15 20.80
CA LEU A 837 -23.58 -5.13 21.51
C LEU A 837 -23.48 -5.47 23.00
N ASN A 838 -22.30 -5.28 23.58
CA ASN A 838 -22.16 -5.18 25.03
C ASN A 838 -22.37 -3.71 25.45
N THR A 839 -23.63 -3.27 25.49
CA THR A 839 -24.02 -1.86 25.60
C THR A 839 -23.33 -1.11 26.75
N PRO A 840 -23.25 -1.62 28.01
CA PRO A 840 -22.63 -0.88 29.10
C PRO A 840 -21.14 -0.59 28.88
N VAL A 841 -20.39 -1.59 28.39
CA VAL A 841 -18.95 -1.45 28.14
C VAL A 841 -18.73 -0.51 26.95
N LEU A 842 -19.49 -0.71 25.87
CA LEU A 842 -19.41 0.12 24.68
C LEU A 842 -19.74 1.59 24.98
N TYR A 843 -20.80 1.87 25.76
CA TYR A 843 -21.15 3.22 26.20
C TYR A 843 -19.99 3.88 26.94
N ASN A 844 -19.41 3.19 27.92
CA ASN A 844 -18.27 3.72 28.66
C ASN A 844 -17.07 3.99 27.74
N ASN A 845 -16.75 3.08 26.83
CA ASN A 845 -15.63 3.24 25.89
C ASN A 845 -15.83 4.48 25.00
N VAL A 846 -17.00 4.61 24.35
CA VAL A 846 -17.33 5.75 23.47
C VAL A 846 -17.34 7.08 24.22
N MET A 847 -17.88 7.11 25.44
CA MET A 847 -18.06 8.36 26.18
C MET A 847 -16.81 8.82 26.91
N THR A 848 -15.91 7.90 27.30
CA THR A 848 -14.80 8.21 28.23
C THR A 848 -13.40 7.88 27.70
N LYS A 849 -13.25 6.89 26.80
CA LYS A 849 -11.94 6.40 26.38
C LYS A 849 -11.59 6.77 24.94
N PHE A 850 -12.57 6.74 24.04
CA PHE A 850 -12.31 6.84 22.60
C PHE A 850 -11.91 8.22 22.12
N LYS A 851 -11.04 8.22 21.11
CA LYS A 851 -10.61 9.41 20.37
C LYS A 851 -11.11 9.31 18.92
N TRP A 852 -11.02 10.40 18.15
CA TRP A 852 -11.79 10.53 16.90
C TRP A 852 -10.95 11.09 15.75
N GLY A 853 -9.63 10.98 15.81
CA GLY A 853 -8.70 11.27 14.72
C GLY A 853 -8.72 12.71 14.22
N ASN A 854 -9.30 13.62 14.99
CA ASN A 854 -9.70 14.98 14.57
C ASN A 854 -10.59 15.01 13.31
N MET A 855 -11.32 13.94 12.98
CA MET A 855 -12.05 13.83 11.70
C MET A 855 -12.97 15.01 11.39
N LYS A 856 -13.61 15.62 12.39
CA LYS A 856 -14.48 16.79 12.20
C LYS A 856 -13.75 18.07 11.79
N THR A 857 -12.53 18.28 12.29
CA THR A 857 -11.77 19.54 12.13
C THR A 857 -10.49 19.36 11.33
N ALA A 858 -10.19 18.14 10.88
CA ALA A 858 -9.02 17.86 10.07
C ALA A 858 -9.07 18.71 8.80
N LYS A 859 -7.93 19.31 8.45
CA LYS A 859 -7.78 20.06 7.22
C LYS A 859 -8.04 19.16 6.01
N TYR A 860 -7.58 17.92 6.05
CA TYR A 860 -7.80 16.95 5.00
C TYR A 860 -7.86 15.54 5.58
N LEU A 861 -8.75 14.73 5.00
CA LEU A 861 -8.85 13.30 5.23
C LEU A 861 -8.57 12.63 3.89
N ASP A 862 -7.52 11.81 3.85
CA ASP A 862 -7.23 10.98 2.68
C ASP A 862 -8.34 9.92 2.47
N PRO A 863 -8.43 9.29 1.28
CA PRO A 863 -9.52 8.37 0.95
C PRO A 863 -9.78 7.29 2.01
N GLN A 864 -8.72 6.67 2.54
CA GLN A 864 -8.86 5.65 3.59
C GLN A 864 -9.45 6.25 4.88
N SER A 865 -8.96 7.42 5.31
CA SER A 865 -9.50 8.11 6.49
C SER A 865 -10.94 8.57 6.31
N SER A 866 -11.34 9.03 5.12
CA SER A 866 -12.73 9.38 4.83
C SER A 866 -13.65 8.16 4.82
N ASP A 867 -13.18 7.04 4.30
CA ASP A 867 -13.91 5.77 4.32
C ASP A 867 -14.12 5.26 5.74
N ASP A 868 -13.13 5.39 6.62
CA ASP A 868 -13.21 4.93 8.01
C ASP A 868 -14.19 5.77 8.87
N THR A 869 -14.65 6.93 8.39
CA THR A 869 -15.77 7.66 9.02
C THR A 869 -17.05 6.82 9.09
N PHE A 870 -17.20 5.84 8.17
CA PHE A 870 -18.27 4.87 8.18
C PHE A 870 -18.28 4.04 9.47
N ILE A 871 -17.12 3.55 9.89
CA ILE A 871 -16.97 2.66 11.06
C ILE A 871 -17.50 3.36 12.30
N PHE A 872 -17.02 4.58 12.56
CA PHE A 872 -17.44 5.36 13.73
C PHE A 872 -18.90 5.80 13.66
N THR A 873 -19.40 6.20 12.47
CA THR A 873 -20.81 6.58 12.32
C THR A 873 -21.73 5.38 12.60
N ASN A 874 -21.36 4.18 12.11
CA ASN A 874 -22.11 2.97 12.42
C ASN A 874 -22.05 2.64 13.91
N LEU A 875 -20.89 2.78 14.56
CA LEU A 875 -20.73 2.57 16.00
C LEU A 875 -21.67 3.45 16.83
N PHE A 876 -21.68 4.76 16.59
CA PHE A 876 -22.58 5.71 17.26
C PHE A 876 -24.05 5.36 17.01
N SER A 877 -24.40 5.01 15.78
CA SER A 877 -25.78 4.68 15.40
C SER A 877 -26.26 3.39 16.07
N SER A 878 -25.45 2.33 16.04
CA SER A 878 -25.76 1.04 16.67
C SER A 878 -25.90 1.19 18.19
N LEU A 879 -24.97 1.89 18.86
CA LEU A 879 -25.05 2.16 20.30
C LEU A 879 -26.31 2.95 20.66
N THR A 880 -26.62 4.01 19.92
CA THR A 880 -27.81 4.84 20.16
C THR A 880 -29.09 4.00 20.04
N ASN A 881 -29.21 3.19 18.99
CA ASN A 881 -30.37 2.32 18.79
C ASN A 881 -30.52 1.29 19.93
N SER A 882 -29.42 0.71 20.40
CA SER A 882 -29.43 -0.26 21.51
C SER A 882 -29.89 0.38 22.82
N LEU A 883 -29.38 1.56 23.15
CA LEU A 883 -29.80 2.32 24.34
C LEU A 883 -31.29 2.69 24.29
N ILE A 884 -31.82 3.02 23.11
CA ILE A 884 -33.27 3.27 22.94
C ILE A 884 -34.08 1.99 23.23
N LYS A 885 -33.66 0.84 22.69
CA LYS A 885 -34.32 -0.45 22.95
C LYS A 885 -34.28 -0.84 24.43
N GLU A 886 -33.21 -0.48 25.14
CA GLU A 886 -33.06 -0.69 26.58
C GLU A 886 -33.81 0.36 27.43
N GLY A 887 -34.48 1.35 26.82
CA GLY A 887 -35.19 2.42 27.53
C GLY A 887 -34.29 3.51 28.13
N LYS A 888 -32.99 3.52 27.82
CA LYS A 888 -31.98 4.47 28.33
C LYS A 888 -31.89 5.73 27.46
N ILE A 889 -32.99 6.47 27.39
CA ILE A 889 -33.16 7.61 26.47
C ILE A 889 -32.15 8.74 26.73
N ASP A 890 -31.85 9.07 28.00
CA ASP A 890 -30.91 10.15 28.33
C ASP A 890 -29.47 9.81 27.93
N GLU A 891 -29.07 8.54 28.07
CA GLU A 891 -27.76 8.07 27.62
C GLU A 891 -27.67 8.11 26.09
N ALA A 892 -28.72 7.68 25.39
CA ALA A 892 -28.80 7.74 23.93
C ALA A 892 -28.64 9.18 23.41
N LYS A 893 -29.27 10.17 24.06
CA LYS A 893 -29.10 11.59 23.72
C LYS A 893 -27.67 12.08 23.90
N LYS A 894 -27.00 11.69 25.00
CA LYS A 894 -25.57 12.01 25.21
C LYS A 894 -24.66 11.43 24.14
N VAL A 895 -24.93 10.20 23.68
CA VAL A 895 -24.19 9.56 22.58
C VAL A 895 -24.37 10.34 21.28
N VAL A 896 -25.60 10.79 20.98
CA VAL A 896 -25.90 11.65 19.83
C VAL A 896 -25.17 12.99 19.92
N ASP A 897 -25.18 13.66 21.08
CA ASP A 897 -24.47 14.92 21.25
C ASP A 897 -22.96 14.74 21.06
N LYS A 898 -22.40 13.62 21.54
CA LYS A 898 -21.01 13.26 21.30
C LYS A 898 -20.73 13.05 19.81
N TYR A 899 -21.59 12.34 19.08
CA TYR A 899 -21.49 12.16 17.63
C TYR A 899 -21.36 13.51 16.91
N TYR A 900 -22.28 14.44 17.16
CA TYR A 900 -22.24 15.78 16.56
C TYR A 900 -21.02 16.60 17.00
N ALA A 901 -20.46 16.33 18.19
CA ALA A 901 -19.27 17.01 18.66
C ALA A 901 -17.99 16.60 17.89
N VAL A 902 -17.90 15.33 17.45
CA VAL A 902 -16.63 14.73 16.97
C VAL A 902 -16.64 14.25 15.52
N MET A 903 -17.81 14.01 14.92
CA MET A 903 -17.93 13.53 13.54
C MET A 903 -18.16 14.67 12.55
N PRO A 904 -17.67 14.55 11.30
CA PRO A 904 -17.85 15.57 10.28
C PRO A 904 -19.29 15.64 9.75
N ASP A 905 -19.80 16.87 9.58
CA ASP A 905 -21.11 17.15 8.97
C ASP A 905 -21.03 17.26 7.44
N ARG A 906 -20.42 16.26 6.80
CA ARG A 906 -20.38 16.12 5.33
C ARG A 906 -20.62 14.68 4.89
N PHE A 907 -20.86 14.47 3.60
CA PHE A 907 -20.91 13.15 2.98
C PHE A 907 -19.68 13.00 2.09
N PHE A 908 -19.04 11.83 2.12
CA PHE A 908 -17.90 11.52 1.25
C PHE A 908 -18.33 10.65 0.05
N GLY A 909 -19.41 9.88 0.23
CA GLY A 909 -20.03 9.09 -0.83
C GLY A 909 -21.42 8.61 -0.43
N ILE A 910 -22.08 7.87 -1.32
CA ILE A 910 -23.39 7.23 -1.05
C ILE A 910 -23.31 6.32 0.20
N ARG A 911 -22.18 5.67 0.43
CA ARG A 911 -21.95 4.85 1.63
C ARG A 911 -22.07 5.65 2.94
N THR A 912 -21.63 6.92 2.98
CA THR A 912 -21.82 7.79 4.15
C THR A 912 -23.31 8.13 4.36
N VAL A 913 -24.07 8.30 3.27
CA VAL A 913 -25.51 8.55 3.34
C VAL A 913 -26.23 7.39 4.02
N VAL A 914 -25.86 6.16 3.66
CA VAL A 914 -26.42 4.94 4.25
C VAL A 914 -26.30 4.95 5.78
N VAL A 915 -25.12 5.18 6.33
CA VAL A 915 -24.94 5.14 7.79
C VAL A 915 -25.58 6.33 8.51
N LYS A 916 -25.58 7.52 7.91
CA LYS A 916 -26.24 8.70 8.48
C LYS A 916 -27.77 8.56 8.48
N PHE A 917 -28.35 7.87 7.51
CA PHE A 917 -29.79 7.55 7.49
C PHE A 917 -30.23 6.82 8.77
N TYR A 918 -29.48 5.81 9.22
CA TYR A 918 -29.80 5.09 10.46
C TYR A 918 -29.70 5.98 11.70
N MET A 919 -28.78 6.96 11.70
CA MET A 919 -28.74 7.97 12.76
C MET A 919 -30.01 8.84 12.76
N ALA A 920 -30.55 9.20 11.58
CA ALA A 920 -31.82 9.92 11.49
C ALA A 920 -33.01 9.12 12.03
N GLU A 921 -33.07 7.81 11.76
CA GLU A 921 -34.09 6.92 12.37
C GLU A 921 -34.02 6.95 13.91
N ASN A 922 -32.81 6.91 14.47
CA ASN A 922 -32.62 7.02 15.92
C ASN A 922 -33.04 8.39 16.47
N LEU A 923 -32.73 9.47 15.77
CA LEU A 923 -33.11 10.83 16.18
C LEU A 923 -34.63 11.00 16.25
N TYR A 924 -35.39 10.46 15.29
CA TYR A 924 -36.85 10.47 15.38
C TYR A 924 -37.38 9.73 16.61
N LYS A 925 -36.81 8.54 16.92
CA LYS A 925 -37.16 7.77 18.13
C LYS A 925 -36.85 8.53 19.43
N LEU A 926 -35.85 9.42 19.42
CA LEU A 926 -35.48 10.26 20.56
C LEU A 926 -36.27 11.58 20.67
N GLY A 927 -37.12 11.89 19.68
CA GLY A 927 -37.83 13.16 19.58
C GLY A 927 -36.99 14.34 19.05
N GLU A 928 -35.80 14.07 18.52
CA GLU A 928 -34.87 15.07 17.95
C GLU A 928 -35.24 15.37 16.47
N THR A 929 -36.50 15.71 16.22
CA THR A 929 -37.08 15.83 14.87
C THR A 929 -36.33 16.81 13.97
N ALA A 930 -35.86 17.94 14.50
CA ALA A 930 -35.14 18.93 13.69
C ALA A 930 -33.82 18.38 13.15
N ARG A 931 -33.03 17.69 13.99
CA ARG A 931 -31.76 17.06 13.61
C ARG A 931 -32.00 15.88 12.64
N ALA A 932 -33.06 15.10 12.86
CA ALA A 932 -33.43 14.02 11.95
C ALA A 932 -33.80 14.55 10.56
N ASN A 933 -34.62 15.60 10.50
CA ASN A 933 -35.02 16.26 9.27
C ASN A 933 -33.82 16.81 8.51
N ASP A 934 -32.87 17.45 9.21
CA ASP A 934 -31.64 17.99 8.62
C ASP A 934 -30.80 16.90 7.93
N ILE A 935 -30.59 15.75 8.59
CA ILE A 935 -29.87 14.63 7.96
C ILE A 935 -30.59 14.13 6.72
N LEU A 936 -31.91 13.90 6.80
CA LEU A 936 -32.67 13.35 5.68
C LEU A 936 -32.74 14.32 4.51
N GLU A 937 -32.90 15.62 4.77
CA GLU A 937 -32.91 16.66 3.76
C GLU A 937 -31.56 16.75 3.04
N LYS A 938 -30.46 16.86 3.80
CA LYS A 938 -29.10 16.89 3.22
C LYS A 938 -28.77 15.60 2.47
N SER A 939 -29.23 14.44 2.97
CA SER A 939 -29.04 13.15 2.32
C SER A 939 -29.79 13.06 0.99
N GLY A 940 -31.05 13.51 0.96
CA GLY A 940 -31.85 13.57 -0.26
C GLY A 940 -31.25 14.53 -1.29
N ASP A 941 -30.79 15.70 -0.84
CA ASP A 941 -30.14 16.68 -1.71
C ASP A 941 -28.79 16.16 -2.25
N TYR A 942 -28.03 15.41 -1.45
CA TYR A 942 -26.80 14.74 -1.89
C TYR A 942 -27.09 13.66 -2.94
N ILE A 943 -27.99 12.70 -2.63
CA ILE A 943 -28.42 11.65 -3.57
C ILE A 943 -28.91 12.28 -4.88
N ASN A 944 -29.72 13.34 -4.80
CA ASN A 944 -30.21 14.05 -5.96
C ASN A 944 -29.06 14.51 -6.87
N LYS A 945 -28.05 15.18 -6.32
CA LYS A 945 -26.92 15.69 -7.12
C LYS A 945 -26.06 14.57 -7.68
N GLU A 946 -25.70 13.58 -6.86
CA GLU A 946 -24.91 12.42 -7.31
C GLU A 946 -25.60 11.65 -8.44
N LEU A 947 -26.89 11.30 -8.27
CA LEU A 947 -27.58 10.47 -9.23
C LEU A 947 -27.97 11.23 -10.50
N ASN A 948 -28.20 12.54 -10.41
CA ASN A 948 -28.37 13.37 -11.61
C ASN A 948 -27.10 13.39 -12.45
N TYR A 949 -25.92 13.53 -11.83
CA TYR A 949 -24.63 13.46 -12.51
C TYR A 949 -24.39 12.07 -13.14
N LEU A 950 -24.64 10.99 -12.40
CA LEU A 950 -24.53 9.63 -12.94
C LEU A 950 -25.50 9.40 -14.10
N ALA A 951 -26.71 9.97 -14.06
CA ALA A 951 -27.64 9.94 -15.18
C ALA A 951 -27.11 10.73 -16.40
N ASP A 952 -26.50 11.91 -16.20
CA ASP A 952 -25.91 12.71 -17.29
C ASP A 952 -24.73 11.99 -17.95
N ILE A 953 -23.83 11.39 -17.15
CA ILE A 953 -22.76 10.54 -17.70
C ILE A 953 -23.36 9.35 -18.44
N SER A 954 -24.36 8.69 -17.85
CA SER A 954 -24.97 7.48 -18.43
C SER A 954 -25.61 7.71 -19.80
N GLN A 955 -26.14 8.92 -20.05
CA GLN A 955 -26.65 9.30 -21.36
C GLN A 955 -25.55 9.33 -22.43
N SER A 956 -24.33 9.72 -22.06
CA SER A 956 -23.21 9.87 -22.99
C SER A 956 -22.31 8.63 -23.10
N LYS A 957 -22.26 7.78 -22.06
CA LYS A 957 -21.30 6.68 -21.94
C LYS A 957 -21.90 5.30 -21.65
N GLY A 958 -23.23 5.20 -21.56
CA GLY A 958 -23.90 3.99 -21.09
C GLY A 958 -23.97 3.92 -19.57
N LEU A 959 -24.79 3.00 -19.05
CA LEU A 959 -25.11 2.91 -17.61
C LEU A 959 -23.84 2.91 -16.74
N THR A 960 -23.67 3.99 -15.97
CA THR A 960 -22.50 4.24 -15.13
C THR A 960 -22.92 4.36 -13.67
N GLY A 961 -22.16 3.77 -12.74
CA GLY A 961 -22.43 3.87 -11.31
C GLY A 961 -23.72 3.15 -10.87
N SER A 962 -24.05 2.01 -11.50
CA SER A 962 -25.27 1.24 -11.25
C SER A 962 -25.50 0.93 -9.76
N GLN A 963 -24.45 0.55 -9.03
CA GLN A 963 -24.52 0.29 -7.59
C GLN A 963 -24.90 1.54 -6.78
N ASN A 964 -24.28 2.69 -7.09
CA ASN A 964 -24.61 3.96 -6.44
C ASN A 964 -26.04 4.41 -6.76
N ILE A 965 -26.49 4.20 -8.01
CA ILE A 965 -27.87 4.47 -8.43
C ILE A 965 -28.87 3.61 -7.63
N GLN A 966 -28.68 2.30 -7.62
CA GLN A 966 -29.57 1.37 -6.93
C GLN A 966 -29.62 1.67 -5.42
N THR A 967 -28.45 1.89 -4.81
CA THR A 967 -28.35 2.22 -3.38
C THR A 967 -29.01 3.57 -3.07
N GLY A 968 -28.73 4.59 -3.87
CA GLY A 968 -29.30 5.93 -3.69
C GLY A 968 -30.83 5.94 -3.78
N LEU A 969 -31.40 5.30 -4.81
CA LEU A 969 -32.85 5.20 -4.96
C LEU A 969 -33.50 4.40 -3.82
N TYR A 970 -32.90 3.27 -3.43
CA TYR A 970 -33.39 2.46 -2.31
C TYR A 970 -33.43 3.25 -1.01
N TYR A 971 -32.36 3.96 -0.66
CA TYR A 971 -32.34 4.75 0.57
C TYR A 971 -33.23 5.98 0.48
N LEU A 972 -33.40 6.60 -0.70
CA LEU A 972 -34.34 7.70 -0.88
C LEU A 972 -35.80 7.27 -0.62
N ASP A 973 -36.21 6.10 -1.12
CA ASP A 973 -37.53 5.50 -0.79
C ASP A 973 -37.68 5.25 0.72
N ARG A 974 -36.64 4.71 1.38
CA ARG A 974 -36.66 4.54 2.84
C ARG A 974 -36.79 5.87 3.59
N MET A 975 -36.13 6.93 3.13
CA MET A 975 -36.25 8.27 3.73
C MET A 975 -37.67 8.82 3.58
N ILE A 976 -38.33 8.61 2.44
CA ILE A 976 -39.73 9.00 2.22
C ILE A 976 -40.64 8.29 3.22
N LYS A 977 -40.51 6.96 3.33
CA LYS A 977 -41.31 6.14 4.26
C LYS A 977 -41.08 6.55 5.72
N THR A 978 -39.82 6.76 6.10
CA THR A 978 -39.42 7.13 7.47
C THR A 978 -39.94 8.51 7.86
N SER A 979 -39.73 9.52 7.00
CA SER A 979 -40.20 10.89 7.26
C SER A 979 -41.73 10.96 7.32
N LYS A 980 -42.44 10.20 6.47
CA LYS A 980 -43.91 10.08 6.50
C LYS A 980 -44.40 9.44 7.79
N ALA A 981 -43.79 8.34 8.22
CA ALA A 981 -44.12 7.67 9.49
C ALA A 981 -43.88 8.59 10.70
N ALA A 982 -42.88 9.48 10.62
CA ALA A 982 -42.59 10.49 11.63
C ALA A 982 -43.46 11.78 11.53
N GLY A 983 -44.48 11.80 10.65
CA GLY A 983 -45.39 12.94 10.46
C GLY A 983 -44.78 14.14 9.72
N GLN A 984 -43.63 13.98 9.08
CA GLN A 984 -42.89 15.04 8.40
C GLN A 984 -43.29 15.16 6.91
N ASN A 985 -44.58 15.40 6.65
CA ASN A 985 -45.15 15.37 5.30
C ASN A 985 -44.43 16.28 4.30
N LYS A 986 -44.07 17.51 4.70
CA LYS A 986 -43.36 18.47 3.82
C LYS A 986 -42.02 17.92 3.33
N LEU A 987 -41.25 17.28 4.21
CA LEU A 987 -39.98 16.66 3.87
C LEU A 987 -40.19 15.41 3.00
N SER A 988 -41.15 14.56 3.37
CA SER A 988 -41.52 13.38 2.59
C SER A 988 -41.92 13.76 1.15
N ASP A 989 -42.73 14.80 0.98
CA ASP A 989 -43.14 15.32 -0.33
C ASP A 989 -41.95 15.88 -1.13
N LYS A 990 -40.98 16.55 -0.47
CA LYS A 990 -39.73 17.01 -1.12
C LYS A 990 -38.93 15.81 -1.63
N LEU A 991 -38.71 14.80 -0.79
CA LEU A 991 -37.96 13.59 -1.14
C LEU A 991 -38.66 12.78 -2.24
N GLN A 992 -39.99 12.69 -2.21
CA GLN A 992 -40.78 12.04 -3.26
C GLN A 992 -40.62 12.73 -4.61
N LYS A 993 -40.57 14.07 -4.64
CA LYS A 993 -40.31 14.81 -5.88
C LYS A 993 -38.93 14.51 -6.45
N ILE A 994 -37.91 14.42 -5.58
CA ILE A 994 -36.56 14.02 -5.97
C ILE A 994 -36.58 12.60 -6.55
N PHE A 995 -37.22 11.65 -5.86
CA PHE A 995 -37.32 10.26 -6.29
C PHE A 995 -37.95 10.15 -7.68
N ASN A 996 -39.13 10.75 -7.88
CA ASN A 996 -39.85 10.69 -9.14
C ASN A 996 -39.05 11.33 -10.29
N ASN A 997 -38.28 12.39 -10.01
CA ASN A 997 -37.42 13.01 -11.02
C ASN A 997 -36.27 12.07 -11.43
N LEU A 998 -35.56 11.50 -10.45
CA LEU A 998 -34.45 10.58 -10.69
C LEU A 998 -34.92 9.30 -11.39
N GLU A 999 -36.03 8.72 -10.94
CA GLU A 999 -36.65 7.56 -11.58
C GLU A 999 -37.01 7.87 -13.04
N GLY A 1000 -37.60 9.03 -13.32
CA GLY A 1000 -37.89 9.47 -14.69
C GLY A 1000 -36.63 9.55 -15.56
N ARG A 1001 -35.51 10.04 -15.02
CA ARG A 1001 -34.23 10.14 -15.74
C ARG A 1001 -33.51 8.80 -15.91
N LEU A 1002 -33.64 7.88 -14.96
CA LEU A 1002 -32.86 6.64 -14.89
C LEU A 1002 -33.61 5.41 -15.42
N SER A 1003 -34.94 5.45 -15.47
CA SER A 1003 -35.80 4.36 -15.97
C SER A 1003 -35.44 3.86 -17.37
N VAL A 1004 -34.85 4.72 -18.21
CA VAL A 1004 -34.37 4.35 -19.55
C VAL A 1004 -33.21 3.35 -19.54
N PHE A 1005 -32.50 3.21 -18.42
CA PHE A 1005 -31.35 2.31 -18.27
C PHE A 1005 -31.66 1.02 -17.50
N PHE A 1006 -32.82 0.95 -16.84
CA PHE A 1006 -33.28 -0.23 -16.11
C PHE A 1006 -34.59 -0.70 -16.74
N PRO A 1007 -34.60 -1.76 -17.58
CA PRO A 1007 -35.83 -2.25 -18.17
C PRO A 1007 -36.82 -2.60 -17.05
N GLN A 1008 -38.06 -2.09 -17.14
CA GLN A 1008 -39.14 -2.54 -16.27
C GLN A 1008 -39.24 -4.07 -16.43
N GLN A 1009 -38.90 -4.81 -15.39
CA GLN A 1009 -39.34 -6.20 -15.29
C GLN A 1009 -40.86 -6.13 -15.28
N GLY A 1010 -41.48 -6.51 -16.40
CA GLY A 1010 -42.92 -6.73 -16.46
C GLY A 1010 -43.34 -7.69 -15.34
N PRO A 1011 -44.57 -7.58 -14.84
CA PRO A 1011 -45.01 -8.37 -13.69
C PRO A 1011 -44.74 -9.86 -13.96
N GLN A 1012 -43.88 -10.48 -13.15
CA GLN A 1012 -43.78 -11.93 -13.09
C GLN A 1012 -45.15 -12.44 -12.65
N GLN A 1013 -45.85 -13.13 -13.56
CA GLN A 1013 -47.10 -13.83 -13.29
C GLN A 1013 -46.87 -15.05 -12.42
#